data_AF-A0A086XQZ3-F1
#
_entry.id   AF-A0A086XQZ3-F1
#
_cell.length_a   1.000
_cell.length_b   1.000
_cell.length_c   1.000
_cell.angle_alpha   90.00
_cell.angle_beta   90.00
_cell.angle_gamma   90.00
#
_symmetry.space_group_name_H-M   'P 1'
#
loop_
_entity.id
_entity.type
_entity.pdbx_description
1 polymer ?
#
loop_
_entity_poly.entity_id
_entity_poly.type
_entity_poly.pdbx_seq_one_letter_code
_entity_poly.pdbx_strand_id
1 'polypeptide(L)'
;MTRLSGGLIDRSKALSFSFDGKSYTGHPGDTLASALMANGVRLVGRSFKYHRPRGVFSAGSEEPNALVELREGARQEPNTRATVAELYDGLVARSQNHRGPLSCDLLAVNDLLSPFFAAGFYYKTFMWPKAFWEKLYEPMIRKAAGLGSLSMQPDPDSYDKGFLHCDVLVIGAGAAGLAAALTAGRAGAKVILADEDFRLGGRLLSESHTLADAPATDWVARTEAELAALPNVRIMPRTTVWGAFDHGIYGAVERVSDHLKAPIAGQVRQTLWRISARRIVLAAGATERHIPFSNNDRPGIMLAGALRAYANRYAAAPADRIAIFTNNDDGHRTAIDLLAKGVEVAGVIDSRPGAKALGAYPLFAGATVSDSRGRLGLKRIAVTREGTTTWIEAGALGVSGGWNPNLHLASHHRGRPVWNEALQAFVAAPQGGPPGLAVAGAAAGEGSTAAALASGARVAMAALADLGISATQPDLPAAEDGAQALTPLWHVPGKGRAWVDFQNDVTVKDIKLAHQENMRPVEHLKRWTTLGMATDQGKTANVTALAVMAEMTGKTIPETGTTIFRPPYTGVALSVLGGGDTGPTFRPRRLTPSHHWAASQGAVFVEVGQWMRAQYFPRPGETTWRETVDREVTATRKGVGICDVTTLGKVDVQGRDAGEFLNRVYANMMGTLKVGMVRYGLMLREDGFAWDDGTCARLSDDHYVVTTTTAHAGTIFRHMEFCRQCLWPDLEVQLISTTDAWAQFSVAGPKARALLERVVDGFDLSNEAFPFMACSELTICGGLRARLFRISFSGELAYEIAVPARYGDALMAKLVEVGADLGATPYGTEALGVLRIEKGHPAGNELNGQTTAQMLGLGKFVSSKKDSIGAVLSRREALVEETRILVGLQPVDPADKVVAGSHLFRDGEAQDTWSDQGWITSACHSPHVGCSIGLGFLADGARRLGEVVIAANPLEGQHVRLRVVSPHFVDPEGGRVRV
;
A
#
# COMPACT_ATOMS: atom_id res chain seq x y z
N MET A 1 41.78 22.47 1.62
CA MET A 1 41.30 21.34 2.46
C MET A 1 39.78 21.28 2.39
N THR A 2 39.19 20.10 2.19
CA THR A 2 37.73 19.94 2.02
C THR A 2 36.93 19.83 3.32
N ARG A 3 37.58 19.52 4.46
CA ARG A 3 36.98 19.64 5.80
C ARG A 3 37.39 20.98 6.40
N LEU A 4 36.40 21.78 6.77
CA LEU A 4 36.54 23.11 7.39
C LEU A 4 36.55 23.00 8.92
N SER A 5 36.77 24.12 9.61
CA SER A 5 36.65 24.23 11.06
C SER A 5 35.20 24.48 11.52
N GLY A 6 34.87 24.11 12.76
CA GLY A 6 33.53 24.27 13.33
C GLY A 6 32.55 23.20 12.83
N GLY A 7 31.31 23.62 12.55
CA GLY A 7 30.19 22.75 12.17
C GLY A 7 29.46 22.17 13.38
N LEU A 8 28.26 21.66 13.13
CA LEU A 8 27.39 21.00 14.11
C LEU A 8 27.65 19.48 14.13
N ILE A 9 28.91 19.08 14.15
CA ILE A 9 29.37 17.68 14.15
C ILE A 9 30.13 17.36 15.43
N ASP A 10 30.02 16.14 15.94
CA ASP A 10 30.76 15.68 17.11
C ASP A 10 32.17 15.20 16.70
N ARG A 11 33.17 16.07 16.88
CA ARG A 11 34.57 15.76 16.55
C ARG A 11 35.26 14.87 17.59
N SER A 12 34.64 14.62 18.74
CA SER A 12 35.21 13.72 19.77
C SER A 12 35.14 12.24 19.35
N LYS A 13 34.30 11.92 18.35
CA LYS A 13 34.11 10.57 17.82
C LYS A 13 34.32 10.55 16.32
N ALA A 14 34.95 9.49 15.83
CA ALA A 14 35.09 9.21 14.40
C ALA A 14 34.18 8.04 14.03
N LEU A 15 33.51 8.15 12.89
CA LEU A 15 32.71 7.07 12.29
C LEU A 15 33.43 6.57 11.04
N SER A 16 33.59 5.25 10.93
CA SER A 16 34.07 4.61 9.72
C SER A 16 32.92 4.35 8.75
N PHE A 17 33.12 4.56 7.45
CA PHE A 17 32.13 4.19 6.43
C PHE A 17 32.83 3.87 5.12
N SER A 18 32.12 3.22 4.20
CA SER A 18 32.62 2.92 2.86
C SER A 18 31.71 3.42 1.76
N PHE A 19 32.33 3.86 0.66
CA PHE A 19 31.65 4.24 -0.58
C PHE A 19 32.42 3.66 -1.77
N ASP A 20 31.73 2.90 -2.62
CA ASP A 20 32.32 2.15 -3.75
C ASP A 20 33.51 1.28 -3.33
N GLY A 21 33.39 0.64 -2.15
CA GLY A 21 34.43 -0.23 -1.58
C GLY A 21 35.64 0.49 -0.98
N LYS A 22 35.71 1.83 -1.08
CA LYS A 22 36.77 2.63 -0.44
C LYS A 22 36.31 3.11 0.94
N SER A 23 37.19 3.01 1.93
CA SER A 23 36.94 3.47 3.31
C SER A 23 37.21 4.97 3.48
N TYR A 24 36.39 5.60 4.31
CA TYR A 24 36.42 7.03 4.64
C TYR A 24 36.10 7.23 6.12
N THR A 25 36.26 8.47 6.61
CA THR A 25 35.98 8.84 8.00
C THR A 25 35.08 10.06 8.06
N GLY A 26 34.07 10.01 8.94
CA GLY A 26 33.18 11.13 9.25
C GLY A 26 32.93 11.26 10.74
N HIS A 27 31.93 12.04 11.12
CA HIS A 27 31.59 12.34 12.51
C HIS A 27 30.08 12.21 12.75
N PRO A 28 29.63 11.91 13.98
CA PRO A 28 28.22 12.02 14.31
C PRO A 28 27.69 13.42 13.99
N GLY A 29 26.54 13.50 13.32
CA GLY A 29 25.98 14.74 12.78
C GLY A 29 26.32 14.99 11.30
N ASP A 30 27.25 14.25 10.70
CA ASP A 30 27.38 14.20 9.24
C ASP A 30 26.20 13.43 8.62
N THR A 31 25.81 13.83 7.41
CA THR A 31 25.16 12.94 6.43
C THR A 31 26.20 12.30 5.52
N LEU A 32 25.84 11.22 4.82
CA LEU A 32 26.72 10.58 3.84
C LEU A 32 27.27 11.59 2.82
N ALA A 33 26.45 12.50 2.30
CA ALA A 33 26.90 13.53 1.35
C ALA A 33 27.95 14.48 1.97
N SER A 34 27.72 14.94 3.21
CA SER A 34 28.66 15.83 3.89
C SER A 34 29.99 15.15 4.21
N ALA A 35 29.95 13.87 4.63
CA ALA A 35 31.14 13.08 4.91
C ALA A 35 31.94 12.79 3.63
N LEU A 36 31.27 12.43 2.54
CA LEU A 36 31.90 12.26 1.22
C LEU A 36 32.58 13.55 0.76
N MET A 37 31.88 14.68 0.86
CA MET A 37 32.41 15.98 0.48
C MET A 37 33.66 16.35 1.30
N ALA A 38 33.59 16.17 2.61
CA ALA A 38 34.73 16.43 3.49
C ALA A 38 35.96 15.57 3.18
N ASN A 39 35.77 14.38 2.59
CA ASN A 39 36.82 13.49 2.13
C ASN A 39 37.21 13.72 0.65
N GLY A 40 36.78 14.83 0.04
CA GLY A 40 37.14 15.21 -1.33
C GLY A 40 36.43 14.43 -2.42
N VAL A 41 35.37 13.68 -2.09
CA VAL A 41 34.56 12.95 -3.07
C VAL A 41 33.54 13.91 -3.68
N ARG A 42 33.74 14.24 -4.96
CA ARG A 42 32.81 15.09 -5.73
C ARG A 42 31.89 14.31 -6.65
N LEU A 43 32.35 13.17 -7.16
CA LEU A 43 31.62 12.30 -8.06
C LEU A 43 30.89 11.23 -7.25
N VAL A 44 29.55 11.22 -7.30
CA VAL A 44 28.71 10.33 -6.48
C VAL A 44 27.88 9.37 -7.34
N GLY A 45 27.56 9.74 -8.58
CA GLY A 45 26.77 8.89 -9.46
C GLY A 45 26.84 9.31 -10.92
N ARG A 46 26.01 8.68 -11.75
CA ARG A 46 25.87 8.98 -13.18
C ARG A 46 24.43 9.30 -13.54
N SER A 47 24.27 10.21 -14.49
CA SER A 47 22.94 10.64 -14.95
C SER A 47 22.19 9.50 -15.66
N PHE A 48 20.86 9.51 -15.53
CA PHE A 48 19.99 8.42 -15.96
C PHE A 48 20.21 7.95 -17.40
N LYS A 49 20.21 8.88 -18.36
CA LYS A 49 20.17 8.57 -19.80
C LYS A 49 21.53 8.69 -20.46
N TYR A 50 22.24 9.78 -20.15
CA TYR A 50 23.49 10.10 -20.82
C TYR A 50 24.73 9.65 -20.05
N HIS A 51 24.57 9.04 -18.86
CA HIS A 51 25.67 8.58 -18.01
C HIS A 51 26.70 9.69 -17.72
N ARG A 52 26.23 10.93 -17.63
CA ARG A 52 27.09 12.07 -17.33
C ARG A 52 27.52 12.03 -15.85
N PRO A 53 28.77 12.40 -15.53
CA PRO A 53 29.21 12.47 -14.13
C PRO A 53 28.32 13.40 -13.30
N ARG A 54 27.82 12.92 -12.16
CA ARG A 54 26.98 13.71 -11.24
C ARG A 54 27.58 13.73 -9.84
N GLY A 55 27.45 14.88 -9.17
CA GLY A 55 27.83 15.08 -7.78
C GLY A 55 26.65 15.57 -6.96
N VAL A 56 26.89 15.75 -5.66
CA VAL A 56 25.94 16.39 -4.73
C VAL A 56 25.51 17.75 -5.29
N PHE A 57 24.22 18.06 -5.23
CA PHE A 57 23.65 19.30 -5.77
C PHE A 57 22.95 20.14 -4.70
N SER A 58 22.31 19.50 -3.71
CA SER A 58 21.55 20.14 -2.64
C SER A 58 21.99 19.63 -1.24
N ALA A 59 21.23 19.94 -0.20
CA ALA A 59 21.54 19.55 1.19
C ALA A 59 20.35 18.92 1.96
N GLY A 60 19.21 18.69 1.30
CA GLY A 60 18.02 18.09 1.90
C GLY A 60 17.35 17.03 1.02
N SER A 61 16.04 16.85 1.21
CA SER A 61 15.22 15.85 0.51
C SER A 61 14.95 16.17 -0.97
N GLU A 62 15.35 17.37 -1.42
CA GLU A 62 15.30 17.86 -2.80
C GLU A 62 16.47 17.39 -3.69
N GLU A 63 17.43 16.64 -3.16
CA GLU A 63 18.61 16.17 -3.91
C GLU A 63 18.24 15.31 -5.13
N PRO A 64 18.63 15.71 -6.36
CA PRO A 64 18.30 14.99 -7.59
C PRO A 64 19.42 14.07 -8.10
N ASN A 65 20.68 14.23 -7.63
CA ASN A 65 21.86 13.59 -8.22
C ASN A 65 22.48 12.51 -7.34
N ALA A 66 22.77 12.83 -6.08
CA ALA A 66 23.53 11.99 -5.16
C ALA A 66 22.69 10.85 -4.57
N LEU A 67 22.24 9.95 -5.44
CA LEU A 67 21.48 8.76 -5.11
C LEU A 67 22.41 7.54 -5.01
N VAL A 68 22.33 6.81 -3.91
CA VAL A 68 23.18 5.63 -3.63
C VAL A 68 22.34 4.41 -3.30
N GLU A 69 22.93 3.23 -3.50
CA GLU A 69 22.49 2.01 -2.82
C GLU A 69 23.10 2.01 -1.42
N LEU A 70 22.26 1.96 -0.39
CA LEU A 70 22.69 1.89 1.00
C LEU A 70 22.61 0.44 1.50
N ARG A 71 23.50 0.07 2.42
CA ARG A 71 23.57 -1.25 3.06
C ARG A 71 23.84 -2.39 2.06
N GLU A 72 23.75 -3.63 2.54
CA GLU A 72 24.02 -4.84 1.77
C GLU A 72 23.03 -5.96 2.12
N GLY A 73 22.99 -7.02 1.30
CA GLY A 73 22.16 -8.20 1.52
C GLY A 73 20.67 -7.88 1.59
N ALA A 74 19.95 -8.52 2.50
CA ALA A 74 18.51 -8.36 2.65
C ALA A 74 18.06 -6.93 3.01
N ARG A 75 18.97 -6.09 3.53
CA ARG A 75 18.70 -4.69 3.91
C ARG A 75 19.09 -3.68 2.84
N GLN A 76 19.47 -4.10 1.64
CA GLN A 76 19.87 -3.17 0.57
C GLN A 76 18.74 -2.20 0.21
N GLU A 77 19.04 -0.90 0.18
CA GLU A 77 18.10 0.18 -0.09
C GLU A 77 18.53 0.99 -1.32
N PRO A 78 17.85 0.85 -2.47
CA PRO A 78 18.19 1.62 -3.66
C PRO A 78 17.70 3.07 -3.57
N ASN A 79 18.31 3.94 -4.38
CA ASN A 79 17.87 5.33 -4.56
C ASN A 79 17.82 6.16 -3.26
N THR A 80 18.65 5.82 -2.28
CA THR A 80 18.78 6.61 -1.05
C THR A 80 19.51 7.91 -1.37
N ARG A 81 18.94 9.05 -0.96
CA ARG A 81 19.61 10.35 -1.10
C ARG A 81 20.70 10.48 -0.06
N ALA A 82 21.95 10.64 -0.51
CA ALA A 82 23.10 10.79 0.39
C ALA A 82 22.99 12.02 1.31
N THR A 83 22.20 13.03 0.92
CA THR A 83 22.00 14.29 1.65
C THR A 83 21.17 14.13 2.92
N VAL A 84 20.34 13.08 3.02
CA VAL A 84 19.47 12.82 4.19
C VAL A 84 19.79 11.49 4.89
N ALA A 85 20.77 10.74 4.39
CA ALA A 85 21.27 9.54 5.04
C ALA A 85 22.20 9.94 6.18
N GLU A 86 21.71 9.88 7.43
CA GLU A 86 22.50 10.11 8.64
C GLU A 86 23.66 9.10 8.70
N LEU A 87 24.88 9.59 8.94
CA LEU A 87 26.06 8.75 9.00
C LEU A 87 26.06 7.93 10.30
N TYR A 88 26.30 6.63 10.19
CA TYR A 88 26.56 5.74 11.33
C TYR A 88 27.83 4.92 11.10
N ASP A 89 28.41 4.40 12.18
CA ASP A 89 29.64 3.61 12.08
C ASP A 89 29.42 2.31 11.30
N GLY A 90 30.29 2.04 10.34
CA GLY A 90 30.21 0.90 9.44
C GLY A 90 29.16 1.04 8.33
N LEU A 91 28.68 2.26 8.04
CA LEU A 91 27.80 2.51 6.90
C LEU A 91 28.47 2.09 5.58
N VAL A 92 27.72 1.38 4.73
CA VAL A 92 28.15 0.98 3.38
C VAL A 92 27.23 1.62 2.36
N ALA A 93 27.81 2.29 1.37
CA ALA A 93 27.10 2.86 0.24
C ALA A 93 27.78 2.54 -1.09
N ARG A 94 26.99 2.45 -2.17
CA ARG A 94 27.50 2.25 -3.54
C ARG A 94 26.87 3.26 -4.49
N SER A 95 27.64 3.75 -5.43
CA SER A 95 27.15 4.56 -6.53
C SER A 95 26.28 3.74 -7.47
N GLN A 96 25.45 4.45 -8.23
CA GLN A 96 24.37 3.90 -9.02
C GLN A 96 24.49 4.29 -10.49
N ASN A 97 23.86 3.48 -11.35
CA ASN A 97 23.70 3.73 -12.78
C ASN A 97 25.01 3.85 -13.61
N HIS A 98 25.98 2.96 -13.40
CA HIS A 98 27.21 2.90 -14.19
C HIS A 98 27.66 1.46 -14.47
N ARG A 99 28.52 1.27 -15.49
CA ARG A 99 29.19 -0.01 -15.77
C ARG A 99 30.70 0.14 -15.70
N GLY A 100 31.33 -0.66 -14.83
CA GLY A 100 32.75 -0.51 -14.48
C GLY A 100 32.93 0.51 -13.36
N PRO A 101 34.15 1.04 -13.15
CA PRO A 101 34.41 2.04 -12.10
C PRO A 101 33.60 3.33 -12.33
N LEU A 102 33.10 3.98 -11.27
CA LEU A 102 32.32 5.21 -11.36
C LEU A 102 33.03 6.32 -12.15
N SER A 103 34.36 6.41 -12.10
CA SER A 103 35.16 7.38 -12.87
C SER A 103 35.30 7.04 -14.36
N CYS A 104 35.17 5.76 -14.72
CA CYS A 104 35.34 5.21 -16.08
C CYS A 104 34.13 4.35 -16.48
N ASP A 105 32.97 5.01 -16.57
CA ASP A 105 31.71 4.34 -16.96
C ASP A 105 31.69 4.04 -18.47
N LEU A 106 31.58 2.76 -18.83
CA LEU A 106 31.51 2.29 -20.21
C LEU A 106 30.28 2.83 -20.96
N LEU A 107 29.18 3.08 -20.25
CA LEU A 107 27.94 3.61 -20.85
C LEU A 107 28.00 5.12 -21.12
N ALA A 108 29.08 5.79 -20.69
CA ALA A 108 29.28 7.22 -20.97
C ALA A 108 29.44 7.55 -22.47
N VAL A 109 29.60 6.53 -23.34
CA VAL A 109 29.50 6.65 -24.80
C VAL A 109 28.12 7.18 -25.24
N ASN A 110 27.06 6.94 -24.47
CA ASN A 110 25.72 7.46 -24.75
C ASN A 110 25.69 8.99 -24.82
N ASP A 111 26.57 9.68 -24.09
CA ASP A 111 26.72 11.14 -24.12
C ASP A 111 27.15 11.64 -25.52
N LEU A 112 28.00 10.88 -26.22
CA LEU A 112 28.48 11.20 -27.57
C LEU A 112 27.36 11.02 -28.62
N LEU A 113 26.45 10.07 -28.37
CA LEU A 113 25.28 9.80 -29.21
C LEU A 113 24.06 10.66 -28.85
N SER A 114 24.22 11.64 -27.96
CA SER A 114 23.12 12.49 -27.47
C SER A 114 22.23 13.13 -28.56
N PRO A 115 22.68 13.49 -29.78
CA PRO A 115 21.79 13.98 -30.84
C PRO A 115 20.70 12.98 -31.26
N PHE A 116 20.94 11.67 -31.12
CA PHE A 116 19.97 10.62 -31.46
C PHE A 116 18.96 10.36 -30.34
N PHE A 117 19.28 10.73 -29.10
CA PHE A 117 18.42 10.52 -27.95
C PHE A 117 17.63 11.78 -27.58
N ALA A 118 16.94 12.43 -28.51
CA ALA A 118 16.08 13.57 -28.15
C ALA A 118 14.91 13.15 -27.23
N ALA A 119 14.32 14.10 -26.48
CA ALA A 119 13.07 13.82 -25.74
C ALA A 119 11.98 13.28 -26.69
N GLY A 120 11.28 12.22 -26.27
CA GLY A 120 10.27 11.53 -27.07
C GLY A 120 10.79 10.59 -28.17
N PHE A 121 12.10 10.45 -28.36
CA PHE A 121 12.70 9.54 -29.36
C PHE A 121 12.20 8.10 -29.22
N TYR A 122 12.07 7.59 -28.00
CA TYR A 122 11.67 6.22 -27.71
C TYR A 122 10.25 5.89 -28.23
N TYR A 123 9.32 6.85 -28.20
CA TYR A 123 7.98 6.70 -28.78
C TYR A 123 8.02 6.50 -30.30
N LYS A 124 9.03 7.08 -30.98
CA LYS A 124 9.14 7.07 -32.44
C LYS A 124 9.91 5.86 -32.97
N THR A 125 10.83 5.30 -32.18
CA THR A 125 11.79 4.29 -32.65
C THR A 125 11.52 2.88 -32.12
N PHE A 126 11.10 2.73 -30.86
CA PHE A 126 11.06 1.41 -30.22
C PHE A 126 9.67 0.75 -30.18
N MET A 127 8.60 1.48 -30.50
CA MET A 127 7.23 0.93 -30.47
C MET A 127 6.86 0.08 -31.70
N TRP A 128 7.75 -0.03 -32.69
CA TRP A 128 7.52 -0.80 -33.90
C TRP A 128 8.80 -1.47 -34.42
N PRO A 129 8.75 -2.74 -34.89
CA PRO A 129 7.64 -3.69 -34.84
C PRO A 129 7.36 -4.20 -33.42
N LYS A 130 6.10 -4.57 -33.13
CA LYS A 130 5.66 -5.07 -31.80
C LYS A 130 6.54 -6.22 -31.26
N ALA A 131 6.92 -7.16 -32.12
CA ALA A 131 7.76 -8.29 -31.72
C ALA A 131 9.17 -7.87 -31.23
N PHE A 132 9.72 -6.78 -31.76
CA PHE A 132 11.01 -6.25 -31.32
C PHE A 132 10.90 -5.49 -30.00
N TRP A 133 9.78 -4.81 -29.76
CA TRP A 133 9.50 -4.22 -28.45
C TRP A 133 9.54 -5.29 -27.35
N GLU A 134 8.74 -6.36 -27.48
CA GLU A 134 8.63 -7.42 -26.47
C GLU A 134 9.93 -8.23 -26.30
N LYS A 135 10.63 -8.56 -27.40
CA LYS A 135 11.77 -9.50 -27.37
C LYS A 135 13.14 -8.84 -27.24
N LEU A 136 13.30 -7.58 -27.63
CA LEU A 136 14.62 -6.92 -27.72
C LEU A 136 14.66 -5.60 -26.95
N TYR A 137 13.83 -4.63 -27.32
CA TYR A 137 13.92 -3.27 -26.77
C TYR A 137 13.50 -3.21 -25.31
N GLU A 138 12.34 -3.76 -24.95
CA GLU A 138 11.83 -3.74 -23.58
C GLU A 138 12.78 -4.42 -22.59
N PRO A 139 13.29 -5.66 -22.84
CA PRO A 139 14.23 -6.30 -21.92
C PRO A 139 15.54 -5.52 -21.73
N MET A 140 16.09 -4.94 -22.81
CA MET A 140 17.32 -4.14 -22.73
C MET A 140 17.09 -2.81 -22.01
N ILE A 141 15.99 -2.11 -22.33
CA ILE A 141 15.63 -0.85 -21.69
C ILE A 141 15.36 -1.09 -20.21
N ARG A 142 14.63 -2.14 -19.81
CA ARG A 142 14.40 -2.47 -18.38
C ARG A 142 15.70 -2.70 -17.61
N LYS A 143 16.71 -3.30 -18.23
CA LYS A 143 18.05 -3.49 -17.62
C LYS A 143 18.85 -2.19 -17.52
N ALA A 144 18.60 -1.21 -18.38
CA ALA A 144 19.33 0.05 -18.45
C ALA A 144 18.60 1.23 -17.77
N ALA A 145 17.29 1.12 -17.53
CA ALA A 145 16.42 2.21 -17.08
C ALA A 145 16.19 2.22 -15.56
N GLY A 146 17.01 1.52 -14.77
CA GLY A 146 16.99 1.58 -13.30
C GLY A 146 18.19 2.34 -12.76
N LEU A 147 17.99 3.24 -11.79
CA LEU A 147 19.09 3.87 -11.06
C LEU A 147 19.68 2.89 -10.02
N GLY A 148 18.84 2.27 -9.19
CA GLY A 148 19.22 1.30 -8.16
C GLY A 148 18.60 -0.08 -8.31
N SER A 149 19.13 -1.05 -7.56
CA SER A 149 18.68 -2.45 -7.55
C SER A 149 18.09 -2.88 -6.20
N LEU A 150 17.17 -3.85 -6.25
CA LEU A 150 16.65 -4.53 -5.07
C LEU A 150 17.45 -5.80 -4.79
N SER A 151 17.60 -6.19 -3.53
CA SER A 151 18.31 -7.41 -3.11
C SER A 151 17.64 -8.70 -3.56
N MET A 152 16.34 -8.64 -3.90
CA MET A 152 15.46 -9.79 -4.14
C MET A 152 15.32 -10.76 -2.94
N GLN A 153 15.83 -10.38 -1.78
CA GLN A 153 15.70 -11.12 -0.53
C GLN A 153 14.54 -10.54 0.31
N PRO A 154 13.89 -11.35 1.17
CA PRO A 154 12.89 -10.84 2.10
C PRO A 154 13.49 -9.79 3.03
N ASP A 155 12.75 -8.70 3.22
CA ASP A 155 13.10 -7.64 4.17
C ASP A 155 13.15 -8.22 5.60
N PRO A 156 14.29 -8.14 6.31
CA PRO A 156 14.42 -8.73 7.65
C PRO A 156 13.92 -7.81 8.76
N ASP A 157 13.50 -6.58 8.43
CA ASP A 157 13.10 -5.58 9.41
C ASP A 157 11.63 -5.72 9.83
N SER A 158 11.35 -5.27 11.06
CA SER A 158 9.99 -5.13 11.58
C SER A 158 9.52 -3.68 11.44
N TYR A 159 8.22 -3.51 11.29
CA TYR A 159 7.56 -2.23 11.04
C TYR A 159 6.33 -2.12 11.92
N ASP A 160 6.01 -0.89 12.34
CA ASP A 160 4.82 -0.63 13.16
C ASP A 160 3.89 0.39 12.50
N LYS A 161 2.65 0.45 12.98
CA LYS A 161 1.66 1.46 12.65
C LYS A 161 1.01 2.00 13.91
N GLY A 162 0.85 3.31 13.99
CA GLY A 162 0.28 3.98 15.16
C GLY A 162 -0.71 5.07 14.81
N PHE A 163 -1.52 5.44 15.81
CA PHE A 163 -2.56 6.47 15.70
C PHE A 163 -2.29 7.58 16.71
N LEU A 164 -2.15 8.81 16.24
CA LEU A 164 -1.92 10.00 17.07
C LEU A 164 -3.04 11.02 16.88
N HIS A 165 -3.28 11.80 17.93
CA HIS A 165 -4.28 12.87 17.94
C HIS A 165 -3.68 14.11 18.60
N CYS A 166 -3.89 15.29 18.00
CA CYS A 166 -3.44 16.57 18.52
C CYS A 166 -4.42 17.69 18.20
N ASP A 167 -4.35 18.78 18.97
CA ASP A 167 -5.05 20.03 18.64
C ASP A 167 -4.35 20.72 17.48
N VAL A 168 -3.02 20.84 17.56
CA VAL A 168 -2.20 21.50 16.54
C VAL A 168 -1.07 20.57 16.07
N LEU A 169 -1.06 20.24 14.78
CA LEU A 169 0.09 19.60 14.12
C LEU A 169 0.97 20.68 13.47
N VAL A 170 2.21 20.79 13.90
CA VAL A 170 3.22 21.65 13.28
C VAL A 170 4.14 20.79 12.41
N ILE A 171 4.21 21.13 11.12
CA ILE A 171 4.98 20.37 10.12
C ILE A 171 6.18 21.21 9.68
N GLY A 172 7.38 20.77 10.04
CA GLY A 172 8.63 21.49 9.89
C GLY A 172 9.00 22.24 11.17
N ALA A 173 10.25 22.09 11.60
CA ALA A 173 10.83 22.66 12.82
C ALA A 173 11.92 23.69 12.50
N GLY A 174 11.76 24.45 11.42
CA GLY A 174 12.50 25.69 11.20
C GLY A 174 12.04 26.82 12.13
N ALA A 175 12.53 28.05 11.90
CA ALA A 175 12.16 29.23 12.69
C ALA A 175 10.64 29.38 12.91
N ALA A 176 9.84 29.32 11.83
CA ALA A 176 8.39 29.41 11.92
C ALA A 176 7.75 28.25 12.69
N GLY A 177 8.23 27.03 12.49
CA GLY A 177 7.71 25.84 13.16
C GLY A 177 7.98 25.84 14.65
N LEU A 178 9.21 26.19 15.06
CA LEU A 178 9.57 26.31 16.46
C LEU A 178 8.77 27.42 17.16
N ALA A 179 8.60 28.58 16.53
CA ALA A 179 7.76 29.65 17.05
C ALA A 179 6.28 29.23 17.17
N ALA A 180 5.75 28.51 16.19
CA ALA A 180 4.39 27.98 16.21
C ALA A 180 4.18 26.94 17.32
N ALA A 181 5.09 25.97 17.44
CA ALA A 181 5.04 24.94 18.47
C ALA A 181 5.18 25.52 19.88
N LEU A 182 6.06 26.51 20.07
CA LEU A 182 6.23 27.21 21.35
C LEU A 182 4.96 27.96 21.75
N THR A 183 4.36 28.68 20.80
CA THR A 183 3.11 29.42 21.00
C THR A 183 1.97 28.47 21.41
N ALA A 184 1.76 27.39 20.66
CA ALA A 184 0.70 26.42 20.93
C ALA A 184 0.94 25.59 22.19
N GLY A 185 2.20 25.19 22.43
CA GLY A 185 2.60 24.45 23.62
C GLY A 185 2.38 25.24 24.90
N ARG A 186 2.81 26.51 24.94
CA ARG A 186 2.59 27.41 26.09
C ARG A 186 1.12 27.72 26.34
N ALA A 187 0.29 27.71 25.30
CA ALA A 187 -1.16 27.88 25.42
C ALA A 187 -1.89 26.63 25.94
N GLY A 188 -1.17 25.52 26.19
CA GLY A 188 -1.74 24.28 26.74
C GLY A 188 -2.38 23.36 25.70
N ALA A 189 -2.28 23.67 24.40
CA ALA A 189 -2.81 22.81 23.34
C ALA A 189 -2.01 21.51 23.22
N LYS A 190 -2.62 20.40 22.82
CA LYS A 190 -1.88 19.18 22.50
C LYS A 190 -1.18 19.36 21.15
N VAL A 191 0.15 19.44 21.16
CA VAL A 191 0.96 19.74 19.96
C VAL A 191 1.76 18.52 19.54
N ILE A 192 1.81 18.29 18.22
CA ILE A 192 2.82 17.42 17.61
C ILE A 192 3.69 18.31 16.71
N LEU A 193 5.00 18.33 16.94
CA LEU A 193 5.99 18.97 16.08
C LEU A 193 6.74 17.87 15.32
N ALA A 194 6.51 17.74 14.02
CA ALA A 194 7.15 16.74 13.16
C ALA A 194 8.10 17.39 12.17
N ASP A 195 9.33 16.89 12.08
CA ASP A 195 10.34 17.36 11.13
C ASP A 195 11.08 16.18 10.50
N GLU A 196 11.37 16.27 9.19
CA GLU A 196 12.05 15.19 8.49
C GLU A 196 13.53 15.05 8.90
N ASP A 197 14.16 16.13 9.35
CA ASP A 197 15.56 16.15 9.75
C ASP A 197 15.77 15.45 11.09
N PHE A 198 17.00 15.01 11.33
CA PHE A 198 17.42 14.41 12.60
C PHE A 198 17.74 15.45 13.68
N ARG A 199 17.75 16.76 13.33
CA ARG A 199 17.89 17.89 14.26
C ARG A 199 16.88 18.99 13.93
N LEU A 200 16.28 19.58 14.97
CA LEU A 200 15.40 20.75 14.81
C LEU A 200 16.21 22.00 14.46
N GLY A 201 15.54 23.01 13.90
CA GLY A 201 16.11 24.31 13.54
C GLY A 201 16.01 24.63 12.04
N GLY A 202 15.84 23.61 11.19
CA GLY A 202 15.73 23.78 9.74
C GLY A 202 16.86 24.65 9.18
N ARG A 203 16.51 25.69 8.42
CA ARG A 203 17.48 26.62 7.83
C ARG A 203 18.35 27.36 8.85
N LEU A 204 17.91 27.54 10.09
CA LEU A 204 18.72 28.20 11.14
C LEU A 204 20.03 27.44 11.41
N LEU A 205 20.08 26.13 11.16
CA LEU A 205 21.29 25.33 11.30
C LEU A 205 22.33 25.59 10.20
N SER A 206 21.92 26.22 9.11
CA SER A 206 22.72 26.45 7.91
C SER A 206 23.10 27.92 7.72
N GLU A 207 22.58 28.83 8.53
CA GLU A 207 22.83 30.29 8.42
C GLU A 207 23.79 30.76 9.52
N SER A 208 24.47 31.88 9.27
CA SER A 208 25.41 32.51 10.20
C SER A 208 24.83 33.71 10.97
N HIS A 209 23.63 34.17 10.61
CA HIS A 209 22.96 35.28 11.27
C HIS A 209 22.69 34.98 12.74
N THR A 210 22.86 36.00 13.59
CA THR A 210 22.57 35.91 15.02
C THR A 210 21.09 36.08 15.32
N LEU A 211 20.65 35.52 16.44
CA LEU A 211 19.36 35.75 17.07
C LEU A 211 19.61 36.37 18.45
N ALA A 212 19.20 37.63 18.63
CA ALA A 212 19.51 38.43 19.82
C ALA A 212 21.02 38.41 20.17
N ASP A 213 21.86 38.70 19.17
CA ASP A 213 23.33 38.75 19.26
C ASP A 213 24.03 37.43 19.64
N ALA A 214 23.30 36.30 19.64
CA ALA A 214 23.85 34.96 19.86
C ALA A 214 23.68 34.08 18.62
N PRO A 215 24.45 32.98 18.47
CA PRO A 215 24.21 31.99 17.42
C PRO A 215 22.77 31.46 17.44
N ALA A 216 22.15 31.33 16.27
CA ALA A 216 20.77 30.84 16.16
C ALA A 216 20.58 29.45 16.78
N THR A 217 21.62 28.61 16.76
CA THR A 217 21.65 27.28 17.37
C THR A 217 21.39 27.29 18.87
N ASP A 218 21.77 28.36 19.57
CA ASP A 218 21.56 28.47 21.01
C ASP A 218 20.08 28.67 21.33
N TRP A 219 19.38 29.47 20.50
CA TRP A 219 17.93 29.64 20.62
C TRP A 219 17.18 28.36 20.26
N VAL A 220 17.61 27.64 19.21
CA VAL A 220 17.04 26.34 18.84
C VAL A 220 17.17 25.35 19.99
N ALA A 221 18.35 25.21 20.60
CA ALA A 221 18.59 24.30 21.71
C ALA A 221 17.74 24.65 22.95
N ARG A 222 17.63 25.94 23.30
CA ARG A 222 16.75 26.40 24.40
C ARG A 222 15.28 26.12 24.12
N THR A 223 14.83 26.38 22.89
CA THR A 223 13.44 26.16 22.49
C THR A 223 13.09 24.67 22.47
N GLU A 224 13.97 23.83 21.95
CA GLU A 224 13.80 22.37 21.97
C GLU A 224 13.73 21.84 23.41
N ALA A 225 14.62 22.29 24.30
CA ALA A 225 14.60 21.90 25.71
C ALA A 225 13.30 22.34 26.41
N GLU A 226 12.80 23.55 26.13
CA GLU A 226 11.53 24.01 26.67
C GLU A 226 10.35 23.17 26.14
N LEU A 227 10.27 22.96 24.82
CA LEU A 227 9.22 22.15 24.20
C LEU A 227 9.21 20.71 24.75
N ALA A 228 10.39 20.12 24.97
CA ALA A 228 10.52 18.79 25.55
C ALA A 228 10.07 18.72 27.03
N ALA A 229 10.12 19.83 27.76
CA ALA A 229 9.64 19.92 29.14
C ALA A 229 8.11 20.10 29.24
N LEU A 230 7.43 20.46 28.14
CA LEU A 230 5.98 20.63 28.10
C LEU A 230 5.28 19.27 27.91
N PRO A 231 4.43 18.82 28.86
CA PRO A 231 3.80 17.49 28.80
C PRO A 231 2.77 17.34 27.66
N ASN A 232 2.31 18.46 27.12
CA ASN A 232 1.35 18.56 26.02
C ASN A 232 2.01 18.63 24.63
N VAL A 233 3.34 18.63 24.54
CA VAL A 233 4.09 18.70 23.28
C VAL A 233 4.79 17.38 23.01
N ARG A 234 4.63 16.85 21.80
CA ARG A 234 5.41 15.70 21.29
C ARG A 234 6.29 16.17 20.14
N ILE A 235 7.61 16.03 20.31
CA ILE A 235 8.60 16.30 19.28
C ILE A 235 8.89 14.98 18.54
N MET A 236 8.84 15.02 17.21
CA MET A 236 9.06 13.88 16.33
C MET A 236 10.11 14.25 15.27
N PRO A 237 11.42 14.20 15.61
CA PRO A 237 12.47 14.32 14.60
C PRO A 237 12.46 13.07 13.70
N ARG A 238 13.19 13.11 12.59
CA ARG A 238 13.29 12.00 11.63
C ARG A 238 11.92 11.53 11.11
N THR A 239 10.93 12.42 11.11
CA THR A 239 9.53 12.11 10.80
C THR A 239 9.05 12.96 9.64
N THR A 240 8.83 12.33 8.49
CA THR A 240 8.30 13.02 7.32
C THR A 240 6.78 12.90 7.29
N VAL A 241 6.08 14.02 7.41
CA VAL A 241 4.64 14.09 7.07
C VAL A 241 4.51 14.05 5.55
N TRP A 242 4.06 12.91 5.02
CA TRP A 242 4.12 12.63 3.60
C TRP A 242 2.80 12.89 2.87
N GLY A 243 1.68 12.96 3.59
CA GLY A 243 0.35 13.06 3.01
C GLY A 243 -0.65 13.80 3.91
N ALA A 244 -1.57 14.52 3.27
CA ALA A 244 -2.75 15.10 3.89
C ALA A 244 -3.97 14.44 3.24
N PHE A 245 -4.91 14.01 4.08
CA PHE A 245 -6.09 13.23 3.71
C PHE A 245 -7.36 13.86 4.32
N ASP A 246 -8.51 13.32 3.93
CA ASP A 246 -9.80 13.77 4.41
C ASP A 246 -9.90 13.77 5.95
N HIS A 247 -10.78 14.62 6.47
CA HIS A 247 -11.11 14.70 7.90
C HIS A 247 -9.93 15.06 8.83
N GLY A 248 -8.97 15.86 8.35
CA GLY A 248 -7.84 16.33 9.17
C GLY A 248 -6.82 15.23 9.47
N ILE A 249 -6.75 14.20 8.62
CA ILE A 249 -5.85 13.06 8.79
C ILE A 249 -4.56 13.30 7.99
N TYR A 250 -3.42 13.07 8.63
CA TYR A 250 -2.10 13.19 8.03
C TYR A 250 -1.34 11.88 8.18
N GLY A 251 -0.71 11.44 7.09
CA GLY A 251 0.21 10.31 7.10
C GLY A 251 1.62 10.80 7.39
N ALA A 252 2.30 10.19 8.36
CA ALA A 252 3.70 10.45 8.64
C ALA A 252 4.50 9.15 8.77
N VAL A 253 5.77 9.16 8.39
CA VAL A 253 6.69 8.04 8.62
C VAL A 253 7.82 8.51 9.50
N GLU A 254 7.95 7.87 10.67
CA GLU A 254 9.06 8.06 11.59
C GLU A 254 10.14 7.02 11.29
N ARG A 255 11.37 7.49 11.06
CA ARG A 255 12.56 6.64 10.92
C ARG A 255 13.15 6.37 12.29
N VAL A 256 12.79 5.23 12.86
CA VAL A 256 13.13 4.85 14.23
C VAL A 256 14.57 4.34 14.34
N SER A 257 15.01 3.50 13.40
CA SER A 257 16.34 2.89 13.46
C SER A 257 17.10 2.91 12.12
N ASP A 258 16.65 3.68 11.12
CA ASP A 258 17.36 3.82 9.83
C ASP A 258 18.76 4.45 10.00
N HIS A 259 18.97 5.21 11.07
CA HIS A 259 20.26 5.81 11.43
C HIS A 259 21.19 4.84 12.19
N LEU A 260 20.79 3.57 12.33
CA LEU A 260 21.60 2.52 12.94
C LEU A 260 22.00 1.47 11.90
N LYS A 261 23.11 0.78 12.15
CA LYS A 261 23.57 -0.36 11.31
C LYS A 261 22.53 -1.48 11.23
N ALA A 262 21.83 -1.74 12.32
CA ALA A 262 20.65 -2.59 12.40
C ALA A 262 19.79 -2.13 13.61
N PRO A 263 18.46 -2.36 13.58
CA PRO A 263 17.62 -2.21 14.75
C PRO A 263 18.11 -3.09 15.90
N ILE A 264 17.94 -2.60 17.13
CA ILE A 264 18.14 -3.40 18.33
C ILE A 264 16.99 -4.42 18.44
N ALA A 265 17.20 -5.56 19.09
CA ALA A 265 16.16 -6.59 19.26
C ALA A 265 14.86 -5.99 19.84
N GLY A 266 13.74 -6.24 19.16
CA GLY A 266 12.41 -5.70 19.52
C GLY A 266 12.13 -4.27 19.02
N GLN A 267 13.10 -3.58 18.42
CA GLN A 267 12.91 -2.26 17.84
C GLN A 267 12.48 -2.39 16.37
N VAL A 268 11.46 -1.62 15.98
CA VAL A 268 11.06 -1.51 14.57
C VAL A 268 11.98 -0.55 13.82
N ARG A 269 12.07 -0.73 12.51
CA ARG A 269 12.85 0.17 11.66
C ARG A 269 12.15 1.48 11.42
N GLN A 270 10.87 1.41 11.06
CA GLN A 270 10.02 2.57 10.79
C GLN A 270 8.62 2.38 11.38
N THR A 271 7.98 3.49 11.71
CA THR A 271 6.59 3.52 12.17
C THR A 271 5.75 4.40 11.24
N LEU A 272 4.64 3.84 10.74
CA LEU A 272 3.62 4.60 10.01
C LEU A 272 2.64 5.23 10.99
N TRP A 273 2.59 6.55 11.04
CA TRP A 273 1.65 7.29 11.87
C TRP A 273 0.46 7.80 11.06
N ARG A 274 -0.75 7.51 11.54
CA ARG A 274 -1.96 8.25 11.20
C ARG A 274 -2.19 9.32 12.27
N ILE A 275 -1.99 10.58 11.91
CA ILE A 275 -2.15 11.73 12.81
C ILE A 275 -3.48 12.41 12.50
N SER A 276 -4.42 12.45 13.43
CA SER A 276 -5.65 13.24 13.32
C SER A 276 -5.44 14.58 14.05
N ALA A 277 -5.49 15.69 13.32
CA ALA A 277 -5.21 17.02 13.85
C ALA A 277 -6.40 17.97 13.65
N ARG A 278 -6.70 18.80 14.66
CA ARG A 278 -7.81 19.79 14.55
C ARG A 278 -7.38 21.03 13.75
N ARG A 279 -6.14 21.47 13.90
CA ARG A 279 -5.49 22.52 13.10
C ARG A 279 -4.05 22.15 12.76
N ILE A 280 -3.56 22.71 11.66
CA ILE A 280 -2.25 22.37 11.11
C ILE A 280 -1.51 23.65 10.74
N VAL A 281 -0.25 23.73 11.16
CA VAL A 281 0.69 24.78 10.76
C VAL A 281 1.75 24.15 9.87
N LEU A 282 1.67 24.43 8.56
CA LEU A 282 2.67 24.01 7.59
C LEU A 282 3.82 25.03 7.56
N ALA A 283 4.93 24.68 8.20
CA ALA A 283 6.17 25.44 8.26
C ALA A 283 7.29 24.78 7.44
N ALA A 284 6.96 24.23 6.26
CA ALA A 284 7.85 23.40 5.44
C ALA A 284 8.97 24.16 4.70
N GLY A 285 9.11 25.47 4.93
CA GLY A 285 10.16 26.29 4.32
C GLY A 285 10.02 26.47 2.80
N ALA A 286 11.14 26.74 2.14
CA ALA A 286 11.23 26.91 0.69
C ALA A 286 12.51 26.24 0.15
N THR A 287 12.42 25.70 -1.06
CA THR A 287 13.53 25.06 -1.77
C THR A 287 14.22 26.08 -2.69
N GLU A 288 15.55 26.18 -2.65
CA GLU A 288 16.30 27.04 -3.57
C GLU A 288 16.21 26.48 -5.00
N ARG A 289 16.04 27.36 -6.00
CA ARG A 289 16.03 26.99 -7.41
C ARG A 289 17.36 27.37 -8.07
N HIS A 290 17.77 26.58 -9.05
CA HIS A 290 18.95 26.87 -9.86
C HIS A 290 18.62 27.71 -11.09
N ILE A 291 19.66 28.16 -11.78
CA ILE A 291 19.59 28.83 -13.08
C ILE A 291 20.22 27.89 -14.12
N PRO A 292 19.46 27.36 -15.09
CA PRO A 292 19.98 26.58 -16.20
C PRO A 292 20.95 27.39 -17.08
N PHE A 293 22.13 26.84 -17.32
CA PHE A 293 23.12 27.34 -18.28
C PHE A 293 23.88 26.16 -18.89
N SER A 294 24.68 26.38 -19.94
CA SER A 294 25.38 25.27 -20.61
C SER A 294 26.25 24.47 -19.65
N ASN A 295 26.08 23.14 -19.64
CA ASN A 295 26.82 22.20 -18.79
C ASN A 295 26.70 22.48 -17.28
N ASN A 296 25.55 22.94 -16.80
CA ASN A 296 25.30 23.17 -15.38
C ASN A 296 25.13 21.90 -14.51
N ASP A 297 25.43 20.70 -15.03
CA ASP A 297 25.23 19.41 -14.35
C ASP A 297 26.49 18.78 -13.75
N ARG A 298 27.64 19.45 -13.90
CA ARG A 298 28.96 18.89 -13.53
C ARG A 298 29.11 18.70 -12.02
N PRO A 299 29.86 17.67 -11.56
CA PRO A 299 30.17 17.53 -10.15
C PRO A 299 30.89 18.77 -9.60
N GLY A 300 30.39 19.33 -8.50
CA GLY A 300 30.85 20.59 -7.93
C GLY A 300 30.00 21.82 -8.30
N ILE A 301 29.03 21.68 -9.22
CA ILE A 301 27.96 22.68 -9.37
C ILE A 301 26.84 22.31 -8.41
N MET A 302 26.45 23.24 -7.55
CA MET A 302 25.51 23.03 -6.44
C MET A 302 24.59 24.24 -6.27
N LEU A 303 23.49 24.08 -5.55
CA LEU A 303 22.72 25.21 -5.02
C LEU A 303 23.60 26.02 -4.05
N ALA A 304 23.52 27.35 -4.10
CA ALA A 304 24.37 28.21 -3.27
C ALA A 304 24.03 28.08 -1.78
N GLY A 305 22.76 27.97 -1.42
CA GLY A 305 22.29 27.67 -0.08
C GLY A 305 22.74 26.30 0.41
N ALA A 306 22.90 25.32 -0.48
CA ALA A 306 23.48 24.02 -0.12
C ALA A 306 24.98 24.15 0.21
N LEU A 307 25.75 24.93 -0.55
CA LEU A 307 27.15 25.22 -0.19
C LEU A 307 27.26 25.89 1.18
N ARG A 308 26.37 26.84 1.46
CA ARG A 308 26.30 27.49 2.77
C ARG A 308 25.96 26.49 3.88
N ALA A 309 25.01 25.59 3.65
CA ALA A 309 24.70 24.50 4.59
C ALA A 309 25.91 23.57 4.83
N TYR A 310 26.61 23.12 3.79
CA TYR A 310 27.82 22.31 3.96
C TYR A 310 28.91 23.04 4.74
N ALA A 311 29.13 24.33 4.48
CA ALA A 311 30.14 25.11 5.18
C ALA A 311 29.77 25.36 6.66
N ASN A 312 28.53 25.75 6.95
CA ASN A 312 28.11 26.15 8.29
C ASN A 312 27.69 24.98 9.17
N ARG A 313 26.83 24.09 8.66
CA ARG A 313 26.28 22.96 9.42
C ARG A 313 27.25 21.80 9.50
N TYR A 314 27.91 21.46 8.39
CA TYR A 314 28.69 20.22 8.29
C TYR A 314 30.22 20.45 8.26
N ALA A 315 30.65 21.71 8.22
CA ALA A 315 32.05 22.10 8.06
C ALA A 315 32.74 21.36 6.91
N ALA A 316 32.11 21.34 5.73
CA ALA A 316 32.62 20.72 4.52
C ALA A 316 32.52 21.69 3.33
N ALA A 317 33.46 21.57 2.38
CA ALA A 317 33.46 22.30 1.12
C ALA A 317 33.82 21.37 -0.04
N PRO A 318 33.17 21.52 -1.22
CA PRO A 318 33.46 20.67 -2.37
C PRO A 318 34.79 21.00 -3.06
N ALA A 319 35.33 22.20 -2.82
CA ALA A 319 36.61 22.66 -3.36
C ALA A 319 37.15 23.83 -2.53
N ASP A 320 38.45 24.10 -2.68
CA ASP A 320 39.13 25.19 -1.96
C ASP A 320 38.84 26.57 -2.58
N ARG A 321 38.51 26.61 -3.87
CA ARG A 321 38.21 27.82 -4.64
C ARG A 321 36.85 27.70 -5.33
N ILE A 322 35.90 28.56 -4.95
CA ILE A 322 34.48 28.47 -5.33
C ILE A 322 34.02 29.78 -5.96
N ALA A 323 33.22 29.70 -7.02
CA ALA A 323 32.49 30.85 -7.56
C ALA A 323 31.01 30.78 -7.18
N ILE A 324 30.32 31.92 -7.16
CA ILE A 324 28.86 31.97 -6.97
C ILE A 324 28.22 32.64 -8.19
N PHE A 325 27.16 32.05 -8.73
CA PHE A 325 26.31 32.62 -9.75
C PHE A 325 24.93 32.90 -9.17
N THR A 326 24.47 34.15 -9.25
CA THR A 326 23.23 34.57 -8.61
C THR A 326 22.47 35.64 -9.40
N ASN A 327 21.18 35.75 -9.09
CA ASN A 327 20.29 36.84 -9.51
C ASN A 327 19.65 37.56 -8.31
N ASN A 328 20.17 37.34 -7.10
CA ASN A 328 19.61 37.82 -5.85
C ASN A 328 20.69 37.95 -4.75
N ASP A 329 20.33 38.53 -3.61
CA ASP A 329 21.28 38.80 -2.52
C ASP A 329 21.71 37.53 -1.73
N ASP A 330 20.99 36.42 -1.86
CA ASP A 330 21.29 35.18 -1.14
C ASP A 330 22.63 34.57 -1.60
N GLY A 331 22.97 34.71 -2.88
CA GLY A 331 24.27 34.28 -3.41
C GLY A 331 25.44 35.06 -2.80
N HIS A 332 25.26 36.36 -2.58
CA HIS A 332 26.25 37.20 -1.90
C HIS A 332 26.46 36.77 -0.45
N ARG A 333 25.39 36.40 0.26
CA ARG A 333 25.47 35.85 1.61
C ARG A 333 26.26 34.55 1.65
N THR A 334 26.01 33.63 0.71
CA THR A 334 26.81 32.39 0.61
C THR A 334 28.30 32.69 0.43
N ALA A 335 28.66 33.68 -0.39
CA ALA A 335 30.06 34.07 -0.55
C ALA A 335 30.69 34.60 0.76
N ILE A 336 29.95 35.40 1.54
CA ILE A 336 30.42 35.90 2.84
C ILE A 336 30.69 34.75 3.81
N ASP A 337 29.77 33.79 3.92
CA ASP A 337 29.92 32.65 4.82
C ASP A 337 31.08 31.74 4.40
N LEU A 338 31.25 31.49 3.10
CA LEU A 338 32.39 30.73 2.58
C LEU A 338 33.72 31.41 2.93
N LEU A 339 33.83 32.72 2.73
CA LEU A 339 35.02 33.50 3.12
C LEU A 339 35.28 33.42 4.64
N ALA A 340 34.24 33.55 5.46
CA ALA A 340 34.35 33.47 6.91
C ALA A 340 34.82 32.08 7.38
N LYS A 341 34.58 31.02 6.59
CA LYS A 341 35.10 29.66 6.82
C LYS A 341 36.45 29.40 6.15
N GLY A 342 37.08 30.41 5.56
CA GLY A 342 38.40 30.30 4.94
C GLY A 342 38.40 29.65 3.55
N VAL A 343 37.25 29.57 2.88
CA VAL A 343 37.15 29.10 1.49
C VAL A 343 37.40 30.27 0.55
N GLU A 344 38.26 30.09 -0.47
CA GLU A 344 38.54 31.14 -1.45
C GLU A 344 37.32 31.34 -2.36
N VAL A 345 36.85 32.58 -2.46
CA VAL A 345 35.79 32.95 -3.41
C VAL A 345 36.40 33.56 -4.67
N ALA A 346 36.37 32.81 -5.77
CA ALA A 346 36.87 33.25 -7.08
C ALA A 346 36.10 34.46 -7.63
N GLY A 347 34.84 34.60 -7.22
CA GLY A 347 34.02 35.77 -7.47
C GLY A 347 32.53 35.47 -7.40
N VAL A 348 31.74 36.54 -7.23
CA VAL A 348 30.29 36.51 -7.35
C VAL A 348 29.90 37.06 -8.72
N ILE A 349 29.25 36.23 -9.52
CA ILE A 349 28.70 36.55 -10.83
C ILE A 349 27.23 36.88 -10.59
N ASP A 350 26.89 38.16 -10.63
CA ASP A 350 25.52 38.62 -10.43
C ASP A 350 24.94 39.11 -11.76
N SER A 351 23.81 38.53 -12.17
CA SER A 351 23.14 38.92 -13.41
C SER A 351 22.57 40.34 -13.37
N ARG A 352 22.40 40.94 -12.19
CA ARG A 352 21.85 42.29 -12.00
C ARG A 352 22.92 43.34 -12.33
N PRO A 353 22.68 44.25 -13.29
CA PRO A 353 23.65 45.29 -13.66
C PRO A 353 24.01 46.25 -12.51
N GLY A 354 23.05 46.51 -11.61
CA GLY A 354 23.22 47.39 -10.45
C GLY A 354 23.70 46.71 -9.17
N ALA A 355 24.13 45.44 -9.23
CA ALA A 355 24.58 44.71 -8.04
C ALA A 355 25.79 45.38 -7.38
N LYS A 356 25.82 45.34 -6.04
CA LYS A 356 26.94 45.81 -5.22
C LYS A 356 27.52 44.65 -4.43
N ALA A 357 28.83 44.67 -4.21
CA ALA A 357 29.47 43.65 -3.39
C ALA A 357 29.04 43.84 -1.93
N LEU A 358 28.54 42.79 -1.30
CA LEU A 358 28.13 42.79 0.11
C LEU A 358 29.25 42.27 1.03
N GLY A 359 30.38 41.85 0.47
CA GLY A 359 31.53 41.32 1.20
C GLY A 359 32.83 41.47 0.41
N ALA A 360 33.93 40.96 0.96
CA ALA A 360 35.27 41.10 0.41
C ALA A 360 35.61 40.03 -0.64
N TYR A 361 34.94 40.07 -1.79
CA TYR A 361 35.19 39.19 -2.94
C TYR A 361 35.12 39.96 -4.28
N PRO A 362 35.71 39.45 -5.37
CA PRO A 362 35.50 40.00 -6.71
C PRO A 362 34.02 39.92 -7.12
N LEU A 363 33.45 41.02 -7.59
CA LEU A 363 32.08 41.08 -8.13
C LEU A 363 32.10 41.29 -9.64
N PHE A 364 31.37 40.44 -10.36
CA PHE A 364 31.06 40.58 -11.77
C PHE A 364 29.57 40.94 -11.90
N ALA A 365 29.26 42.23 -11.75
CA ALA A 365 27.89 42.75 -11.90
C ALA A 365 27.45 42.76 -13.38
N GLY A 366 26.16 42.49 -13.63
CA GLY A 366 25.60 42.39 -14.98
C GLY A 366 26.18 41.22 -15.80
N ALA A 367 26.68 40.18 -15.14
CA ALA A 367 27.34 39.05 -15.79
C ALA A 367 26.58 37.74 -15.56
N THR A 368 26.76 36.78 -16.46
CA THR A 368 26.17 35.44 -16.36
C THR A 368 27.21 34.35 -16.50
N VAL A 369 27.00 33.20 -15.87
CA VAL A 369 27.75 31.99 -16.20
C VAL A 369 27.13 31.35 -17.44
N SER A 370 27.87 31.33 -18.54
CA SER A 370 27.36 30.88 -19.85
C SER A 370 27.74 29.45 -20.20
N ASP A 371 28.83 28.92 -19.63
CA ASP A 371 29.27 27.53 -19.79
C ASP A 371 30.20 27.08 -18.66
N SER A 372 30.54 25.79 -18.60
CA SER A 372 31.44 25.23 -17.60
C SER A 372 32.32 24.10 -18.17
N ARG A 373 33.52 23.92 -17.60
CA ARG A 373 34.46 22.85 -17.99
C ARG A 373 34.98 22.07 -16.78
N GLY A 374 35.22 20.78 -17.00
CA GLY A 374 35.62 19.80 -15.99
C GLY A 374 34.65 18.61 -15.97
N ARG A 375 35.10 17.42 -16.37
CA ARG A 375 34.19 16.27 -16.55
C ARG A 375 33.84 15.59 -15.22
N LEU A 376 34.84 15.08 -14.51
CA LEU A 376 34.65 14.38 -13.22
C LEU A 376 34.57 15.34 -12.01
N GLY A 377 34.67 16.64 -12.28
CA GLY A 377 34.67 17.72 -11.30
C GLY A 377 34.91 19.04 -11.99
N LEU A 378 34.23 20.09 -11.56
CA LEU A 378 34.37 21.44 -12.12
C LEU A 378 35.83 21.93 -11.97
N LYS A 379 36.31 22.62 -13.01
CA LYS A 379 37.64 23.26 -13.03
C LYS A 379 37.58 24.74 -13.38
N ARG A 380 36.66 25.14 -14.26
CA ARG A 380 36.48 26.53 -14.68
C ARG A 380 35.07 26.81 -15.17
N ILE A 381 34.67 28.06 -15.07
CA ILE A 381 33.40 28.61 -15.54
C ILE A 381 33.65 29.68 -16.59
N ALA A 382 32.75 29.81 -17.55
CA ALA A 382 32.75 30.89 -18.52
C ALA A 382 31.83 32.00 -18.01
N VAL A 383 32.38 33.19 -17.78
CA VAL A 383 31.65 34.38 -17.34
C VAL A 383 31.51 35.31 -18.53
N THR A 384 30.25 35.58 -18.90
CA THR A 384 29.91 36.47 -20.00
C THR A 384 29.34 37.77 -19.46
N ARG A 385 29.91 38.90 -19.91
CA ARG A 385 29.46 40.25 -19.60
C ARG A 385 29.54 41.10 -20.86
N GLU A 386 28.48 41.84 -21.19
CA GLU A 386 28.44 42.74 -22.35
C GLU A 386 28.90 42.05 -23.66
N GLY A 387 28.53 40.79 -23.85
CA GLY A 387 28.92 39.97 -25.02
C GLY A 387 30.34 39.38 -24.98
N THR A 388 31.19 39.81 -24.05
CA THR A 388 32.55 39.27 -23.88
C THR A 388 32.56 38.11 -22.90
N THR A 389 33.22 37.00 -23.26
CA THR A 389 33.31 35.81 -22.41
C THR A 389 34.73 35.56 -21.93
N THR A 390 34.90 35.38 -20.63
CA THR A 390 36.18 35.07 -19.98
C THR A 390 36.07 33.77 -19.18
N TRP A 391 37.17 33.02 -19.06
CA TRP A 391 37.19 31.78 -18.26
C TRP A 391 37.85 32.05 -16.92
N ILE A 392 37.18 31.68 -15.84
CA ILE A 392 37.67 31.81 -14.46
C ILE A 392 37.82 30.41 -13.87
N GLU A 393 38.94 30.16 -13.19
CA GLU A 393 39.17 28.91 -12.47
C GLU A 393 38.30 28.84 -11.21
N ALA A 394 37.56 27.76 -11.07
CA ALA A 394 36.72 27.47 -9.91
C ALA A 394 36.52 25.96 -9.79
N GLY A 395 36.83 25.40 -8.62
CA GLY A 395 36.68 23.97 -8.35
C GLY A 395 35.23 23.56 -8.02
N ALA A 396 34.38 24.54 -7.70
CA ALA A 396 32.95 24.41 -7.49
C ALA A 396 32.22 25.71 -7.85
N LEU A 397 30.91 25.63 -8.09
CA LEU A 397 30.03 26.76 -8.39
C LEU A 397 28.74 26.63 -7.57
N GLY A 398 28.44 27.65 -6.76
CA GLY A 398 27.13 27.82 -6.15
C GLY A 398 26.18 28.55 -7.10
N VAL A 399 24.96 28.07 -7.26
CA VAL A 399 23.93 28.70 -8.11
C VAL A 399 22.74 29.09 -7.25
N SER A 400 22.36 30.37 -7.27
CA SER A 400 21.21 30.90 -6.54
C SER A 400 20.25 31.62 -7.50
N GLY A 401 19.14 30.98 -7.84
CA GLY A 401 18.12 31.51 -8.74
C GLY A 401 16.88 32.07 -8.05
N GLY A 402 16.82 31.99 -6.71
CA GLY A 402 15.67 32.35 -5.87
C GLY A 402 15.10 31.14 -5.12
N TRP A 403 13.93 31.30 -4.51
CA TRP A 403 13.32 30.30 -3.62
C TRP A 403 11.91 29.95 -4.05
N ASN A 404 11.57 28.66 -3.99
CA ASN A 404 10.24 28.13 -4.25
C ASN A 404 9.63 27.61 -2.93
N PRO A 405 8.55 28.23 -2.42
CA PRO A 405 7.84 27.73 -1.25
C PRO A 405 7.45 26.25 -1.36
N ASN A 406 7.62 25.49 -0.28
CA ASN A 406 7.31 24.06 -0.24
C ASN A 406 5.81 23.83 0.02
N LEU A 407 5.01 23.90 -1.04
CA LEU A 407 3.54 23.90 -0.97
C LEU A 407 2.88 22.51 -1.06
N HIS A 408 3.66 21.43 -1.20
CA HIS A 408 3.17 20.08 -1.49
C HIS A 408 1.94 19.68 -0.67
N LEU A 409 2.02 19.78 0.67
CA LEU A 409 0.92 19.43 1.57
C LEU A 409 -0.25 20.42 1.48
N ALA A 410 0.01 21.73 1.35
CA ALA A 410 -1.05 22.73 1.17
C ALA A 410 -1.79 22.59 -0.18
N SER A 411 -1.13 21.98 -1.16
CA SER A 411 -1.70 21.68 -2.48
C SER A 411 -2.38 20.31 -2.58
N HIS A 412 -2.37 19.52 -1.52
CA HIS A 412 -3.28 18.39 -1.41
C HIS A 412 -4.74 18.88 -1.40
N HIS A 413 -5.69 17.97 -1.64
CA HIS A 413 -7.12 18.30 -1.82
C HIS A 413 -7.41 19.34 -2.91
N ARG A 414 -6.53 19.43 -3.92
CA ARG A 414 -6.62 20.36 -5.06
C ARG A 414 -6.37 21.83 -4.70
N GLY A 415 -5.65 22.11 -3.61
CA GLY A 415 -5.14 23.46 -3.32
C GLY A 415 -4.25 23.96 -4.45
N ARG A 416 -4.73 24.94 -5.21
CA ARG A 416 -3.99 25.51 -6.34
C ARG A 416 -3.12 26.66 -5.86
N PRO A 417 -1.78 26.59 -5.96
CA PRO A 417 -0.92 27.71 -5.65
C PRO A 417 -1.22 28.94 -6.50
N VAL A 418 -0.95 30.13 -5.96
CA VAL A 418 -1.09 31.41 -6.66
C VAL A 418 0.29 32.03 -6.89
N TRP A 419 0.48 32.68 -8.03
CA TRP A 419 1.74 33.33 -8.38
C TRP A 419 1.90 34.64 -7.59
N ASN A 420 3.06 34.87 -7.00
CA ASN A 420 3.44 36.12 -6.35
C ASN A 420 4.57 36.78 -7.15
N GLU A 421 4.28 37.94 -7.75
CA GLU A 421 5.23 38.65 -8.59
C GLU A 421 6.44 39.22 -7.82
N ALA A 422 6.26 39.65 -6.57
CA ALA A 422 7.37 40.18 -5.78
C ALA A 422 8.40 39.08 -5.44
N LEU A 423 7.90 37.88 -5.14
CA LEU A 423 8.75 36.72 -4.80
C LEU A 423 9.22 35.95 -6.05
N GLN A 424 8.58 36.19 -7.20
CA GLN A 424 8.74 35.38 -8.42
C GLN A 424 8.59 33.89 -8.10
N ALA A 425 7.53 33.54 -7.36
CA ALA A 425 7.29 32.19 -6.88
C ALA A 425 5.79 31.93 -6.66
N PHE A 426 5.41 30.65 -6.59
CA PHE A 426 4.07 30.26 -6.16
C PHE A 426 3.99 30.24 -4.62
N VAL A 427 2.89 30.77 -4.07
CA VAL A 427 2.52 30.69 -2.65
C VAL A 427 1.19 29.96 -2.49
N ALA A 428 0.88 29.50 -1.27
CA ALA A 428 -0.41 28.85 -1.01
C ALA A 428 -1.58 29.80 -1.29
N ALA A 429 -2.64 29.30 -1.93
CA ALA A 429 -3.89 30.05 -2.01
C ALA A 429 -4.52 30.18 -0.62
N PRO A 430 -5.27 31.27 -0.36
CA PRO A 430 -6.00 31.44 0.90
C PRO A 430 -7.08 30.36 1.13
N GLN A 431 -7.55 29.70 0.07
CA GLN A 431 -8.64 28.71 0.11
C GLN A 431 -8.37 27.56 -0.85
N GLY A 432 -9.08 26.44 -0.66
CA GLY A 432 -9.07 25.28 -1.55
C GLY A 432 -8.02 24.21 -1.25
N GLY A 433 -7.19 24.41 -0.22
CA GLY A 433 -6.30 23.37 0.32
C GLY A 433 -6.97 22.49 1.38
N PRO A 434 -6.21 21.63 2.09
CA PRO A 434 -6.73 20.82 3.18
C PRO A 434 -7.40 21.68 4.26
N PRO A 435 -8.63 21.35 4.71
CA PRO A 435 -9.30 22.10 5.75
C PRO A 435 -8.49 22.18 7.06
N GLY A 436 -8.46 23.36 7.67
CA GLY A 436 -7.75 23.60 8.93
C GLY A 436 -6.22 23.68 8.82
N LEU A 437 -5.65 23.63 7.62
CA LEU A 437 -4.23 23.87 7.37
C LEU A 437 -3.97 25.33 7.03
N ALA A 438 -3.04 25.94 7.76
CA ALA A 438 -2.48 27.26 7.49
C ALA A 438 -0.97 27.14 7.25
N VAL A 439 -0.42 28.03 6.42
CA VAL A 439 0.99 28.00 6.01
C VAL A 439 1.74 29.14 6.69
N ALA A 440 2.96 28.89 7.16
CA ALA A 440 3.78 29.87 7.88
C ALA A 440 5.24 29.92 7.36
N GLY A 441 5.90 31.05 7.61
CA GLY A 441 7.30 31.29 7.27
C GLY A 441 7.58 31.29 5.77
N ALA A 442 8.74 30.79 5.35
CA ALA A 442 9.14 30.82 3.94
C ALA A 442 8.18 30.05 3.01
N ALA A 443 7.42 29.06 3.54
CA ALA A 443 6.36 28.39 2.80
C ALA A 443 5.17 29.32 2.47
N ALA A 444 4.94 30.36 3.29
CA ALA A 444 3.96 31.41 3.06
C ALA A 444 4.52 32.60 2.26
N GLY A 445 5.81 32.57 1.91
CA GLY A 445 6.52 33.70 1.29
C GLY A 445 7.14 34.68 2.29
N GLU A 446 7.02 34.43 3.60
CA GLU A 446 7.64 35.22 4.68
C GLU A 446 9.05 34.67 4.96
N GLY A 447 10.01 35.03 4.11
CA GLY A 447 11.31 34.36 3.99
C GLY A 447 12.46 34.89 4.86
N SER A 448 12.37 36.12 5.41
CA SER A 448 13.36 36.61 6.38
C SER A 448 13.25 35.84 7.70
N THR A 449 14.32 35.85 8.52
CA THR A 449 14.31 35.10 9.78
C THR A 449 13.29 35.68 10.76
N ALA A 450 13.24 37.02 10.86
CA ALA A 450 12.27 37.73 11.69
C ALA A 450 10.82 37.47 11.22
N ALA A 451 10.54 37.61 9.92
CA ALA A 451 9.20 37.35 9.38
C ALA A 451 8.79 35.89 9.56
N ALA A 452 9.72 34.93 9.43
CA ALA A 452 9.40 33.52 9.66
C ALA A 452 9.01 33.23 11.11
N LEU A 453 9.75 33.75 12.09
CA LEU A 453 9.43 33.63 13.51
C LEU A 453 8.05 34.23 13.82
N ALA A 454 7.80 35.45 13.36
CA ALA A 454 6.54 36.16 13.58
C ALA A 454 5.34 35.46 12.90
N SER A 455 5.52 34.99 11.66
CA SER A 455 4.53 34.23 10.90
C SER A 455 4.12 32.95 11.63
N GLY A 456 5.10 32.19 12.15
CA GLY A 456 4.86 30.98 12.92
C GLY A 456 3.97 31.20 14.14
N ALA A 457 4.33 32.18 14.97
CA ALA A 457 3.53 32.55 16.14
C ALA A 457 2.12 33.03 15.75
N ARG A 458 2.02 33.93 14.77
CA ARG A 458 0.74 34.49 14.30
C ARG A 458 -0.21 33.41 13.79
N VAL A 459 0.29 32.47 12.97
CA VAL A 459 -0.52 31.38 12.41
C VAL A 459 -0.94 30.40 13.51
N ALA A 460 -0.07 30.10 14.48
CA ALA A 460 -0.43 29.28 15.63
C ALA A 460 -1.51 29.95 16.49
N MET A 461 -1.40 31.26 16.79
CA MET A 461 -2.43 31.99 17.52
C MET A 461 -3.79 31.96 16.81
N ALA A 462 -3.80 32.15 15.49
CA ALA A 462 -5.03 32.03 14.70
C ALA A 462 -5.63 30.63 14.78
N ALA A 463 -4.80 29.58 14.64
CA ALA A 463 -5.22 28.20 14.78
C ALA A 463 -5.77 27.90 16.19
N LEU A 464 -5.20 28.48 17.25
CA LEU A 464 -5.66 28.29 18.63
C LEU A 464 -6.98 29.03 18.89
N ALA A 465 -7.11 30.27 18.39
CA ALA A 465 -8.34 31.05 18.48
C ALA A 465 -9.52 30.31 17.83
N ASP A 466 -9.28 29.71 16.66
CA ASP A 466 -10.19 28.82 15.94
C ASP A 466 -10.67 27.60 16.76
N LEU A 467 -9.86 27.18 17.74
CA LEU A 467 -10.16 26.07 18.66
C LEU A 467 -10.72 26.56 20.00
N GLY A 468 -10.89 27.87 20.18
CA GLY A 468 -11.31 28.48 21.44
C GLY A 468 -10.21 28.50 22.52
N ILE A 469 -8.94 28.36 22.14
CA ILE A 469 -7.79 28.36 23.05
C ILE A 469 -7.12 29.74 22.98
N SER A 470 -7.06 30.44 24.11
CA SER A 470 -6.38 31.73 24.21
C SER A 470 -4.86 31.52 24.23
N ALA A 471 -4.15 32.28 23.40
CA ALA A 471 -2.69 32.26 23.32
C ALA A 471 -2.14 33.68 23.38
N THR A 472 -0.97 33.84 23.98
CA THR A 472 -0.23 35.11 24.01
C THR A 472 0.91 35.06 22.99
N GLN A 473 1.23 36.21 22.41
CA GLN A 473 2.40 36.34 21.54
C GLN A 473 3.66 35.94 22.33
N PRO A 474 4.46 34.96 21.87
CA PRO A 474 5.71 34.63 22.53
C PRO A 474 6.73 35.76 22.34
N ASP A 475 7.64 35.89 23.30
CA ASP A 475 8.86 36.70 23.12
C ASP A 475 9.76 36.02 22.08
N LEU A 476 9.92 36.68 20.93
CA LEU A 476 10.69 36.19 19.79
C LEU A 476 12.02 36.95 19.71
N PRO A 477 13.14 36.27 19.45
CA PRO A 477 14.44 36.93 19.40
C PRO A 477 14.51 37.93 18.23
N ALA A 478 15.22 39.04 18.44
CA ALA A 478 15.56 39.95 17.36
C ALA A 478 16.38 39.21 16.29
N ALA A 479 15.99 39.35 15.03
CA ALA A 479 16.54 38.61 13.91
C ALA A 479 16.63 39.48 12.65
N GLU A 480 17.38 39.00 11.66
CA GLU A 480 17.48 39.67 10.37
C GLU A 480 16.13 39.68 9.63
N ASP A 481 15.78 40.86 9.10
CA ASP A 481 14.51 41.16 8.42
C ASP A 481 14.69 41.84 7.04
N GLY A 482 15.80 41.54 6.36
CA GLY A 482 16.10 42.11 5.05
C GLY A 482 15.21 41.55 3.95
N ALA A 483 14.61 42.44 3.16
CA ALA A 483 13.99 42.05 1.89
C ALA A 483 15.08 41.58 0.92
N GLN A 484 14.86 40.45 0.24
CA GLN A 484 15.78 39.97 -0.77
C GLN A 484 15.50 40.67 -2.11
N ALA A 485 16.47 41.42 -2.63
CA ALA A 485 16.35 41.93 -3.99
C ALA A 485 16.56 40.76 -4.97
N LEU A 486 15.60 40.53 -5.86
CA LEU A 486 15.65 39.46 -6.85
C LEU A 486 15.24 39.99 -8.22
N THR A 487 15.98 39.60 -9.27
CA THR A 487 15.59 39.82 -10.66
C THR A 487 15.45 38.46 -11.35
N PRO A 488 14.31 38.14 -11.96
CA PRO A 488 14.10 36.80 -12.51
C PRO A 488 15.08 36.50 -13.64
N LEU A 489 15.73 35.33 -13.56
CA LEU A 489 16.57 34.76 -14.62
C LEU A 489 16.31 33.26 -14.66
N TRP A 490 15.48 32.83 -15.62
CA TRP A 490 14.97 31.45 -15.68
C TRP A 490 15.89 30.48 -16.42
N HIS A 491 16.73 30.97 -17.32
CA HIS A 491 17.84 30.26 -17.95
C HIS A 491 18.78 31.27 -18.64
N VAL A 492 20.02 30.88 -18.87
CA VAL A 492 20.99 31.65 -19.67
C VAL A 492 20.89 31.21 -21.13
N PRO A 493 20.56 32.12 -22.08
CA PRO A 493 20.46 31.79 -23.49
C PRO A 493 21.78 31.27 -24.08
N GLY A 494 21.72 30.22 -24.90
CA GLY A 494 22.92 29.65 -25.55
C GLY A 494 22.64 28.40 -26.39
N LYS A 495 23.67 27.88 -27.05
CA LYS A 495 23.60 26.68 -27.90
C LYS A 495 23.90 25.36 -27.17
N GLY A 496 24.36 25.41 -25.91
CA GLY A 496 24.74 24.25 -25.11
C GLY A 496 23.56 23.57 -24.39
N ARG A 497 23.81 22.42 -23.76
CA ARG A 497 22.82 21.72 -22.92
C ARG A 497 22.69 22.41 -21.57
N ALA A 498 21.59 23.15 -21.39
CA ALA A 498 21.19 23.72 -20.11
C ALA A 498 20.18 22.80 -19.42
N TRP A 499 20.59 22.15 -18.33
CA TRP A 499 19.81 21.13 -17.61
C TRP A 499 18.81 21.77 -16.65
N VAL A 500 17.59 21.27 -16.68
CA VAL A 500 16.45 21.72 -15.87
C VAL A 500 16.06 20.63 -14.88
N ASP A 501 15.82 19.41 -15.37
CA ASP A 501 15.66 18.21 -14.53
C ASP A 501 16.93 17.39 -14.61
N PHE A 502 17.62 17.34 -13.48
CA PHE A 502 18.89 16.64 -13.39
C PHE A 502 18.70 15.12 -13.42
N GLN A 503 17.73 14.59 -12.66
CA GLN A 503 17.60 13.14 -12.47
C GLN A 503 17.11 12.46 -13.75
N ASN A 504 16.16 13.08 -14.44
CA ASN A 504 15.61 12.57 -15.71
C ASN A 504 16.30 13.14 -16.96
N ASP A 505 17.40 13.87 -16.80
CA ASP A 505 18.24 14.35 -17.91
C ASP A 505 17.45 15.26 -18.90
N VAL A 506 16.58 16.15 -18.39
CA VAL A 506 15.78 17.09 -19.20
C VAL A 506 16.46 18.45 -19.30
N THR A 507 16.56 18.98 -20.51
CA THR A 507 17.17 20.29 -20.80
C THR A 507 16.16 21.33 -21.29
N VAL A 508 16.57 22.61 -21.32
CA VAL A 508 15.81 23.69 -21.97
C VAL A 508 15.48 23.35 -23.43
N LYS A 509 16.39 22.66 -24.14
CA LYS A 509 16.16 22.21 -25.52
C LYS A 509 15.02 21.20 -25.60
N ASP A 510 14.90 20.29 -24.63
CA ASP A 510 13.83 19.28 -24.60
C ASP A 510 12.46 19.92 -24.35
N ILE A 511 12.39 20.97 -23.52
CA ILE A 511 11.16 21.77 -23.33
C ILE A 511 10.77 22.48 -24.64
N LYS A 512 11.74 23.09 -25.32
CA LYS A 512 11.53 23.71 -26.64
C LYS A 512 11.03 22.69 -27.67
N LEU A 513 11.62 21.50 -27.70
CA LEU A 513 11.20 20.42 -28.59
C LEU A 513 9.78 19.95 -28.27
N ALA A 514 9.43 19.75 -27.00
CA ALA A 514 8.08 19.37 -26.61
C ALA A 514 7.04 20.42 -27.10
N HIS A 515 7.36 21.71 -26.94
CA HIS A 515 6.52 22.79 -27.46
C HIS A 515 6.42 22.76 -28.99
N GLN A 516 7.54 22.55 -29.71
CA GLN A 516 7.56 22.40 -31.18
C GLN A 516 6.70 21.23 -31.65
N GLU A 517 6.68 20.13 -30.89
CA GLU A 517 5.85 18.95 -31.12
C GLU A 517 4.43 19.09 -30.55
N ASN A 518 3.98 20.32 -30.30
CA ASN A 518 2.62 20.69 -29.90
C ASN A 518 2.18 20.20 -28.50
N MET A 519 3.13 19.92 -27.61
CA MET A 519 2.86 19.63 -26.20
C MET A 519 2.61 20.96 -25.45
N ARG A 520 1.39 21.52 -25.57
CA ARG A 520 1.05 22.84 -24.99
C ARG A 520 0.73 22.81 -23.49
N PRO A 521 -0.08 21.89 -22.96
CA PRO A 521 -0.34 21.80 -21.52
C PRO A 521 0.92 21.36 -20.77
N VAL A 522 1.16 21.90 -19.56
CA VAL A 522 2.29 21.47 -18.73
C VAL A 522 2.24 19.96 -18.44
N GLU A 523 1.05 19.38 -18.32
CA GLU A 523 0.87 17.95 -18.10
C GLU A 523 1.35 17.10 -19.30
N HIS A 524 1.27 17.63 -20.53
CA HIS A 524 1.86 16.98 -21.70
C HIS A 524 3.39 17.14 -21.70
N LEU A 525 3.89 18.35 -21.40
CA LEU A 525 5.33 18.59 -21.24
C LEU A 525 5.96 17.60 -20.25
N LYS A 526 5.33 17.45 -19.07
CA LYS A 526 5.71 16.48 -18.03
C LYS A 526 5.82 15.06 -18.58
N ARG A 527 4.75 14.53 -19.19
CA ARG A 527 4.69 13.14 -19.68
C ARG A 527 5.61 12.89 -20.86
N TRP A 528 5.76 13.87 -21.75
CA TRP A 528 6.59 13.76 -22.95
C TRP A 528 8.08 13.77 -22.62
N THR A 529 8.49 14.67 -21.72
CA THR A 529 9.91 14.85 -21.36
C THR A 529 10.34 14.03 -20.16
N THR A 530 9.41 13.49 -19.38
CA THR A 530 9.59 12.89 -18.04
C THR A 530 9.99 13.89 -16.94
N LEU A 531 9.95 15.20 -17.21
CA LEU A 531 10.20 16.28 -16.26
C LEU A 531 9.42 16.10 -14.95
N GLY A 532 10.10 16.13 -13.80
CA GLY A 532 9.48 16.10 -12.47
C GLY A 532 8.84 14.76 -12.12
N MET A 533 9.17 13.67 -12.83
CA MET A 533 8.69 12.31 -12.56
C MET A 533 9.68 11.44 -11.78
N ALA A 534 10.88 11.96 -11.48
CA ALA A 534 11.92 11.22 -10.80
C ALA A 534 11.69 11.14 -9.28
N THR A 535 12.62 10.53 -8.53
CA THR A 535 12.45 10.31 -7.09
C THR A 535 12.32 11.60 -6.27
N ASP A 536 12.90 12.72 -6.73
CA ASP A 536 12.78 14.04 -6.11
C ASP A 536 11.45 14.75 -6.42
N GLN A 537 10.66 14.23 -7.38
CA GLN A 537 9.38 14.78 -7.84
C GLN A 537 9.47 16.23 -8.38
N GLY A 538 10.64 16.61 -8.91
CA GLY A 538 10.85 17.90 -9.55
C GLY A 538 10.92 19.09 -8.60
N LYS A 539 11.32 18.86 -7.33
CA LYS A 539 11.46 19.92 -6.30
C LYS A 539 12.33 21.09 -6.77
N THR A 540 13.40 20.82 -7.52
CA THR A 540 14.28 21.85 -8.08
C THR A 540 13.98 22.22 -9.53
N ALA A 541 13.15 21.43 -10.24
CA ALA A 541 12.98 21.52 -11.69
C ALA A 541 11.66 22.15 -12.14
N ASN A 542 10.56 21.91 -11.43
CA ASN A 542 9.20 22.17 -11.94
C ASN A 542 8.96 23.66 -12.23
N VAL A 543 9.27 24.56 -11.29
CA VAL A 543 9.03 26.01 -11.48
C VAL A 543 9.90 26.58 -12.60
N THR A 544 11.17 26.17 -12.65
CA THR A 544 12.09 26.59 -13.73
C THR A 544 11.60 26.12 -15.09
N ALA A 545 11.15 24.87 -15.20
CA ALA A 545 10.60 24.35 -16.45
C ALA A 545 9.30 25.05 -16.87
N LEU A 546 8.44 25.39 -15.90
CA LEU A 546 7.23 26.18 -16.14
C LEU A 546 7.57 27.55 -16.70
N ALA A 547 8.56 28.24 -16.12
CA ALA A 547 8.98 29.55 -16.59
C ALA A 547 9.58 29.49 -18.01
N VAL A 548 10.39 28.47 -18.31
CA VAL A 548 10.89 28.22 -19.67
C VAL A 548 9.73 27.97 -20.63
N MET A 549 8.72 27.18 -20.24
CA MET A 549 7.54 26.91 -21.07
C MET A 549 6.68 28.16 -21.27
N ALA A 550 6.53 29.01 -20.25
CA ALA A 550 5.84 30.29 -20.32
C ALA A 550 6.48 31.20 -21.37
N GLU A 551 7.81 31.34 -21.33
CA GLU A 551 8.58 32.07 -22.36
C GLU A 551 8.33 31.53 -23.77
N MET A 552 8.34 30.20 -23.96
CA MET A 552 8.10 29.61 -25.30
C MET A 552 6.65 29.76 -25.78
N THR A 553 5.69 29.81 -24.87
CA THR A 553 4.25 29.93 -25.21
C THR A 553 3.78 31.38 -25.33
N GLY A 554 4.58 32.35 -24.91
CA GLY A 554 4.17 33.76 -24.82
C GLY A 554 3.11 34.01 -23.74
N LYS A 555 2.92 33.06 -22.80
CA LYS A 555 2.01 33.17 -21.67
C LYS A 555 2.75 33.64 -20.42
N THR A 556 2.01 34.15 -19.45
CA THR A 556 2.54 34.34 -18.10
C THR A 556 2.72 32.98 -17.39
N ILE A 557 3.62 32.92 -16.41
CA ILE A 557 3.84 31.72 -15.58
C ILE A 557 2.54 31.17 -14.96
N PRO A 558 1.66 31.98 -14.35
CA PRO A 558 0.39 31.47 -13.83
C PRO A 558 -0.54 30.90 -14.91
N GLU A 559 -0.57 31.46 -16.14
CA GLU A 559 -1.41 30.97 -17.24
C GLU A 559 -0.92 29.65 -17.84
N THR A 560 0.37 29.34 -17.72
CA THR A 560 0.93 28.02 -18.12
C THR A 560 0.43 26.91 -17.20
N GLY A 561 0.06 27.24 -15.96
CA GLY A 561 -0.48 26.34 -14.94
C GLY A 561 0.58 25.47 -14.27
N THR A 562 0.32 25.00 -13.04
CA THR A 562 1.20 24.06 -12.32
C THR A 562 0.77 22.61 -12.53
N THR A 563 1.68 21.66 -12.32
CA THR A 563 1.33 20.24 -12.24
C THR A 563 0.67 19.92 -10.90
N ILE A 564 -0.06 18.81 -10.84
CA ILE A 564 -0.75 18.38 -9.61
C ILE A 564 0.25 17.81 -8.59
N PHE A 565 0.21 18.32 -7.36
CA PHE A 565 0.92 17.75 -6.21
C PHE A 565 0.19 16.51 -5.69
N ARG A 566 0.95 15.45 -5.37
CA ARG A 566 0.42 14.18 -4.89
C ARG A 566 1.25 13.70 -3.70
N PRO A 567 0.63 13.00 -2.73
CA PRO A 567 1.39 12.21 -1.78
C PRO A 567 2.09 11.04 -2.50
N PRO A 568 3.23 10.56 -2.00
CA PRO A 568 3.92 11.08 -0.82
C PRO A 568 4.88 12.26 -1.14
N TYR A 569 5.08 13.18 -0.19
CA TYR A 569 6.04 14.30 -0.30
C TYR A 569 7.47 13.82 -0.64
N THR A 570 7.91 12.73 -0.01
CA THR A 570 9.11 11.95 -0.32
C THR A 570 8.76 10.47 -0.38
N GLY A 571 9.56 9.65 -1.07
CA GLY A 571 9.34 8.21 -1.12
C GLY A 571 9.20 7.55 0.26
N VAL A 572 8.27 6.61 0.36
CA VAL A 572 7.97 5.81 1.56
C VAL A 572 8.21 4.34 1.24
N ALA A 573 8.85 3.60 2.14
CA ALA A 573 9.07 2.16 1.98
C ALA A 573 7.74 1.40 1.96
N LEU A 574 7.60 0.38 1.10
CA LEU A 574 6.37 -0.41 1.06
C LEU A 574 6.14 -1.19 2.35
N SER A 575 7.21 -1.68 2.98
CA SER A 575 7.13 -2.48 4.21
C SER A 575 6.47 -1.74 5.37
N VAL A 576 6.70 -0.44 5.53
CA VAL A 576 6.06 0.36 6.60
C VAL A 576 4.57 0.59 6.32
N LEU A 577 4.14 0.63 5.04
CA LEU A 577 2.72 0.71 4.69
C LEU A 577 1.94 -0.55 5.08
N GLY A 578 2.62 -1.71 5.10
CA GLY A 578 2.06 -2.96 5.62
C GLY A 578 1.96 -3.02 7.15
N GLY A 579 2.61 -2.10 7.87
CA GLY A 579 2.51 -1.96 9.33
C GLY A 579 2.82 -3.24 10.11
N GLY A 580 3.76 -4.06 9.62
CA GLY A 580 4.17 -5.32 10.25
C GLY A 580 3.33 -6.55 9.90
N ASP A 581 2.20 -6.39 9.20
CA ASP A 581 1.30 -7.49 8.82
C ASP A 581 1.88 -8.29 7.64
N THR A 582 2.79 -9.23 7.90
CA THR A 582 3.50 -10.04 6.88
C THR A 582 3.42 -11.54 7.18
N GLY A 583 3.63 -12.38 6.16
CA GLY A 583 3.67 -13.83 6.34
C GLY A 583 2.37 -14.38 7.00
N PRO A 584 2.46 -15.23 8.05
CA PRO A 584 1.29 -15.80 8.71
C PRO A 584 0.36 -14.78 9.39
N THR A 585 0.85 -13.57 9.70
CA THR A 585 0.05 -12.51 10.35
C THR A 585 -0.57 -11.53 9.37
N PHE A 586 -0.33 -11.68 8.05
CA PHE A 586 -0.91 -10.83 7.00
C PHE A 586 -2.45 -10.75 7.07
N ARG A 587 -3.10 -11.81 7.54
CA ARG A 587 -4.53 -11.84 7.81
C ARG A 587 -4.83 -12.63 9.10
N PRO A 588 -5.89 -12.28 9.85
CA PRO A 588 -6.33 -13.07 10.98
C PRO A 588 -6.61 -14.52 10.58
N ARG A 589 -6.12 -15.46 11.39
CA ARG A 589 -6.44 -16.89 11.30
C ARG A 589 -7.44 -17.24 12.39
N ARG A 590 -8.57 -17.82 12.01
CA ARG A 590 -9.63 -18.27 12.91
C ARG A 590 -9.53 -19.77 13.07
N LEU A 591 -9.44 -20.23 14.32
CA LEU A 591 -9.31 -21.65 14.66
C LEU A 591 -10.64 -22.12 15.25
N THR A 592 -11.14 -23.28 14.82
CA THR A 592 -12.33 -23.87 15.43
C THR A 592 -12.03 -24.32 16.86
N PRO A 593 -13.04 -24.47 17.74
CA PRO A 593 -12.81 -24.93 19.10
C PRO A 593 -12.11 -26.29 19.19
N SER A 594 -12.33 -27.19 18.25
CA SER A 594 -11.66 -28.51 18.18
C SER A 594 -10.34 -28.49 17.39
N HIS A 595 -9.80 -27.32 17.05
CA HIS A 595 -8.56 -27.22 16.27
C HIS A 595 -7.36 -27.87 16.97
N HIS A 596 -7.22 -27.65 18.29
CA HIS A 596 -6.12 -28.22 19.06
C HIS A 596 -6.22 -29.73 19.18
N TRP A 597 -7.41 -30.27 19.46
CA TRP A 597 -7.65 -31.70 19.38
C TRP A 597 -7.33 -32.25 17.99
N ALA A 598 -7.83 -31.63 16.91
CA ALA A 598 -7.58 -32.11 15.55
C ALA A 598 -6.09 -32.11 15.19
N ALA A 599 -5.36 -31.06 15.56
CA ALA A 599 -3.91 -31.00 15.37
C ALA A 599 -3.17 -32.11 16.14
N SER A 600 -3.61 -32.44 17.36
CA SER A 600 -3.05 -33.55 18.14
C SER A 600 -3.28 -34.92 17.49
N GLN A 601 -4.32 -35.04 16.66
CA GLN A 601 -4.62 -36.24 15.86
C GLN A 601 -3.92 -36.24 14.49
N GLY A 602 -3.03 -35.27 14.22
CA GLY A 602 -2.29 -35.19 12.97
C GLY A 602 -3.07 -34.61 11.79
N ALA A 603 -4.19 -33.91 12.03
CA ALA A 603 -5.00 -33.32 10.97
C ALA A 603 -4.19 -32.38 10.07
N VAL A 604 -4.43 -32.47 8.76
CA VAL A 604 -3.99 -31.47 7.77
C VAL A 604 -5.07 -30.41 7.65
N PHE A 605 -4.68 -29.13 7.55
CA PHE A 605 -5.62 -28.01 7.53
C PHE A 605 -5.64 -27.26 6.20
N VAL A 606 -6.80 -26.73 5.84
CA VAL A 606 -7.03 -25.86 4.67
C VAL A 606 -7.60 -24.52 5.11
N GLU A 607 -7.22 -23.45 4.41
CA GLU A 607 -7.75 -22.09 4.61
C GLU A 607 -9.08 -21.93 3.88
N VAL A 608 -10.17 -21.65 4.62
CA VAL A 608 -11.50 -21.33 4.08
C VAL A 608 -11.90 -19.94 4.57
N GLY A 609 -11.70 -18.94 3.73
CA GLY A 609 -11.74 -17.54 4.16
C GLY A 609 -10.64 -17.28 5.19
N GLN A 610 -11.02 -16.92 6.42
CA GLN A 610 -10.08 -16.78 7.55
C GLN A 610 -9.98 -18.05 8.41
N TRP A 611 -10.83 -19.06 8.18
CA TRP A 611 -10.87 -20.27 9.02
C TRP A 611 -9.80 -21.29 8.61
N MET A 612 -9.19 -21.92 9.60
CA MET A 612 -8.38 -23.13 9.43
C MET A 612 -9.27 -24.35 9.70
N ARG A 613 -9.70 -25.06 8.65
CA ARG A 613 -10.53 -26.27 8.78
C ARG A 613 -9.69 -27.52 8.58
N ALA A 614 -9.98 -28.58 9.33
CA ALA A 614 -9.37 -29.89 9.09
C ALA A 614 -9.81 -30.39 7.70
N GLN A 615 -8.85 -30.63 6.82
CA GLN A 615 -9.05 -31.12 5.47
C GLN A 615 -9.16 -32.65 5.44
N TYR A 616 -8.31 -33.35 6.19
CA TYR A 616 -8.31 -34.80 6.40
C TYR A 616 -7.39 -35.19 7.59
N PHE A 617 -7.51 -36.43 8.08
CA PHE A 617 -6.84 -36.99 9.25
C PHE A 617 -6.01 -38.23 8.87
N PRO A 618 -4.73 -38.06 8.45
CA PRO A 618 -3.89 -39.16 8.00
C PRO A 618 -3.52 -40.12 9.13
N ARG A 619 -3.41 -41.41 8.81
CA ARG A 619 -2.87 -42.46 9.71
C ARG A 619 -1.47 -42.88 9.27
N PRO A 620 -0.64 -43.42 10.19
CA PRO A 620 0.64 -44.01 9.82
C PRO A 620 0.46 -45.06 8.71
N GLY A 621 1.25 -44.95 7.65
CA GLY A 621 1.21 -45.83 6.48
C GLY A 621 0.39 -45.31 5.29
N GLU A 622 -0.42 -44.26 5.47
CA GLU A 622 -1.09 -43.57 4.37
C GLU A 622 -0.14 -42.55 3.76
N THR A 623 0.22 -42.73 2.48
CA THR A 623 1.25 -41.94 1.79
C THR A 623 0.66 -40.84 0.90
N THR A 624 -0.62 -40.96 0.55
CA THR A 624 -1.34 -39.95 -0.23
C THR A 624 -2.57 -39.44 0.51
N TRP A 625 -2.93 -38.18 0.27
CA TRP A 625 -4.16 -37.59 0.82
C TRP A 625 -5.41 -38.39 0.40
N ARG A 626 -5.41 -38.98 -0.81
CA ARG A 626 -6.54 -39.77 -1.32
C ARG A 626 -6.77 -41.05 -0.52
N GLU A 627 -5.72 -41.77 -0.15
CA GLU A 627 -5.85 -42.98 0.70
C GLU A 627 -6.56 -42.65 2.02
N THR A 628 -6.18 -41.51 2.64
CA THR A 628 -6.81 -41.01 3.86
C THR A 628 -8.29 -40.71 3.64
N VAL A 629 -8.61 -39.96 2.59
CA VAL A 629 -9.98 -39.53 2.29
C VAL A 629 -10.88 -40.71 1.91
N ASP A 630 -10.40 -41.64 1.08
CA ASP A 630 -11.14 -42.84 0.70
C ASP A 630 -11.49 -43.70 1.93
N ARG A 631 -10.55 -43.82 2.88
CA ARG A 631 -10.81 -44.47 4.18
C ARG A 631 -11.87 -43.71 4.98
N GLU A 632 -11.74 -42.40 5.14
CA GLU A 632 -12.69 -41.57 5.91
C GLU A 632 -14.12 -41.68 5.36
N VAL A 633 -14.25 -41.55 4.04
CA VAL A 633 -15.52 -41.67 3.31
C VAL A 633 -16.14 -43.06 3.51
N THR A 634 -15.35 -44.11 3.32
CA THR A 634 -15.78 -45.50 3.50
C THR A 634 -16.17 -45.79 4.95
N ALA A 635 -15.37 -45.34 5.92
CA ALA A 635 -15.63 -45.53 7.34
C ALA A 635 -16.92 -44.84 7.78
N THR A 636 -17.19 -43.64 7.26
CA THR A 636 -18.43 -42.89 7.54
C THR A 636 -19.66 -43.67 7.06
N ARG A 637 -19.68 -44.14 5.80
CA ARG A 637 -20.83 -44.90 5.26
C ARG A 637 -20.98 -46.29 5.85
N LYS A 638 -19.91 -46.92 6.36
CA LYS A 638 -19.94 -48.26 6.99
C LYS A 638 -20.30 -48.21 8.49
N GLY A 639 -19.92 -47.15 9.18
CA GLY A 639 -20.02 -47.01 10.63
C GLY A 639 -20.54 -45.63 11.03
N VAL A 640 -19.65 -44.78 11.54
CA VAL A 640 -19.95 -43.40 11.91
C VAL A 640 -18.72 -42.51 11.71
N GLY A 641 -18.92 -41.38 11.04
CA GLY A 641 -17.95 -40.32 10.87
C GLY A 641 -18.34 -39.09 11.69
N ILE A 642 -17.34 -38.32 12.13
CA ILE A 642 -17.55 -37.05 12.87
C ILE A 642 -16.79 -35.94 12.14
N CYS A 643 -17.48 -34.88 11.73
CA CYS A 643 -16.89 -33.73 11.03
C CYS A 643 -17.19 -32.42 11.75
N ASP A 644 -16.15 -31.58 11.87
CA ASP A 644 -16.28 -30.23 12.39
C ASP A 644 -16.91 -29.28 11.36
N VAL A 645 -18.17 -28.91 11.63
CA VAL A 645 -18.98 -27.97 10.86
C VAL A 645 -19.22 -26.66 11.62
N THR A 646 -18.40 -26.40 12.65
CA THR A 646 -18.48 -25.18 13.49
C THR A 646 -18.41 -23.91 12.65
N THR A 647 -17.73 -23.93 11.51
CA THR A 647 -17.50 -22.74 10.68
C THR A 647 -18.72 -22.27 9.88
N LEU A 648 -19.82 -23.02 9.81
CA LEU A 648 -21.06 -22.55 9.17
C LEU A 648 -21.56 -21.27 9.86
N GLY A 649 -22.08 -20.31 9.10
CA GLY A 649 -22.73 -19.16 9.73
C GLY A 649 -23.96 -19.62 10.51
N LYS A 650 -24.22 -19.01 11.66
CA LYS A 650 -25.35 -19.32 12.52
C LYS A 650 -25.97 -18.00 12.98
N VAL A 651 -27.28 -17.87 12.80
CA VAL A 651 -28.04 -16.68 13.19
C VAL A 651 -29.28 -17.14 13.95
N ASP A 652 -29.40 -16.68 15.19
CA ASP A 652 -30.66 -16.78 15.92
C ASP A 652 -31.56 -15.63 15.44
N VAL A 653 -32.76 -15.97 14.96
CA VAL A 653 -33.79 -15.05 14.46
C VAL A 653 -34.98 -15.17 15.40
N GLN A 654 -35.21 -14.13 16.21
CA GLN A 654 -36.15 -14.18 17.32
C GLN A 654 -37.19 -13.06 17.24
N GLY A 655 -38.42 -13.34 17.64
CA GLY A 655 -39.51 -12.36 17.70
C GLY A 655 -40.79 -12.83 17.02
N ARG A 656 -41.88 -12.11 17.26
CA ARG A 656 -43.24 -12.48 16.80
C ARG A 656 -43.34 -12.55 15.29
N ASP A 657 -42.57 -11.73 14.57
CA ASP A 657 -42.56 -11.68 13.10
C ASP A 657 -41.39 -12.46 12.47
N ALA A 658 -40.64 -13.26 13.23
CA ALA A 658 -39.48 -13.99 12.74
C ALA A 658 -39.80 -14.89 11.52
N GLY A 659 -40.92 -15.60 11.57
CA GLY A 659 -41.36 -16.46 10.45
C GLY A 659 -41.71 -15.68 9.19
N GLU A 660 -42.31 -14.49 9.34
CA GLU A 660 -42.64 -13.60 8.22
C GLU A 660 -41.39 -12.94 7.64
N PHE A 661 -40.48 -12.47 8.49
CA PHE A 661 -39.18 -11.97 8.06
C PHE A 661 -38.43 -13.02 7.21
N LEU A 662 -38.37 -14.26 7.69
CA LEU A 662 -37.75 -15.36 6.96
C LEU A 662 -38.47 -15.72 5.65
N ASN A 663 -39.79 -15.55 5.57
CA ASN A 663 -40.52 -15.68 4.30
C ASN A 663 -40.07 -14.65 3.26
N ARG A 664 -39.70 -13.44 3.67
CA ARG A 664 -39.27 -12.40 2.73
C ARG A 664 -37.81 -12.57 2.30
N VAL A 665 -36.98 -13.14 3.17
CA VAL A 665 -35.55 -13.40 2.88
C VAL A 665 -35.34 -14.66 2.06
N TYR A 666 -35.94 -15.78 2.45
CA TYR A 666 -35.80 -17.06 1.73
C TYR A 666 -36.71 -17.13 0.52
N ALA A 667 -36.27 -17.79 -0.55
CA ALA A 667 -37.09 -18.03 -1.75
C ALA A 667 -38.29 -18.96 -1.46
N ASN A 668 -38.07 -19.98 -0.63
CA ASN A 668 -39.08 -20.92 -0.19
C ASN A 668 -39.82 -20.45 1.07
N MET A 669 -41.00 -21.03 1.33
CA MET A 669 -41.82 -20.70 2.51
C MET A 669 -41.13 -21.19 3.80
N MET A 670 -40.97 -20.32 4.80
CA MET A 670 -40.37 -20.63 6.11
C MET A 670 -41.37 -20.48 7.28
N GLY A 671 -42.27 -19.51 7.23
CA GLY A 671 -43.23 -19.23 8.31
C GLY A 671 -44.20 -20.39 8.64
N THR A 672 -44.38 -21.35 7.73
CA THR A 672 -45.21 -22.55 7.94
C THR A 672 -44.46 -23.74 8.54
N LEU A 673 -43.17 -23.58 8.85
CA LEU A 673 -42.38 -24.63 9.48
C LEU A 673 -42.91 -24.91 10.89
N LYS A 674 -43.17 -26.17 11.23
CA LYS A 674 -43.61 -26.55 12.58
C LYS A 674 -42.46 -26.40 13.59
N VAL A 675 -42.78 -26.08 14.84
CA VAL A 675 -41.80 -26.11 15.95
C VAL A 675 -41.21 -27.52 16.06
N GLY A 676 -39.92 -27.61 16.35
CA GLY A 676 -39.16 -28.86 16.41
C GLY A 676 -38.76 -29.42 15.04
N MET A 677 -38.92 -28.64 13.96
CA MET A 677 -38.56 -29.07 12.61
C MET A 677 -37.56 -28.10 11.96
N VAL A 678 -36.85 -28.63 10.97
CA VAL A 678 -35.86 -27.96 10.13
C VAL A 678 -36.34 -27.94 8.69
N ARG A 679 -35.99 -26.90 7.95
CA ARG A 679 -36.21 -26.79 6.50
C ARG A 679 -34.96 -26.28 5.82
N TYR A 680 -34.55 -26.94 4.73
CA TYR A 680 -33.52 -26.40 3.85
C TYR A 680 -34.07 -25.19 3.08
N GLY A 681 -33.27 -24.15 2.95
CA GLY A 681 -33.67 -22.87 2.38
C GLY A 681 -32.66 -22.35 1.37
N LEU A 682 -33.19 -21.71 0.32
CA LEU A 682 -32.41 -21.03 -0.69
C LEU A 682 -32.62 -19.52 -0.58
N MET A 683 -31.55 -18.76 -0.48
CA MET A 683 -31.59 -17.30 -0.57
C MET A 683 -31.14 -16.87 -1.96
N LEU A 684 -31.88 -15.93 -2.56
CA LEU A 684 -31.52 -15.32 -3.83
C LEU A 684 -30.98 -13.92 -3.61
N ARG A 685 -30.14 -13.47 -4.53
CA ARG A 685 -29.83 -12.05 -4.68
C ARG A 685 -31.02 -11.34 -5.32
N GLU A 686 -31.07 -10.01 -5.21
CA GLU A 686 -32.11 -9.20 -5.83
C GLU A 686 -32.25 -9.45 -7.34
N ASP A 687 -31.15 -9.76 -8.04
CA ASP A 687 -31.10 -10.08 -9.48
C ASP A 687 -31.64 -11.49 -9.85
N GLY A 688 -32.03 -12.30 -8.86
CA GLY A 688 -32.68 -13.60 -9.05
C GLY A 688 -31.74 -14.81 -9.10
N PHE A 689 -30.43 -14.60 -9.00
CA PHE A 689 -29.46 -15.70 -8.89
C PHE A 689 -29.37 -16.25 -7.47
N ALA A 690 -28.99 -17.53 -7.35
CA ALA A 690 -28.70 -18.14 -6.06
C ALA A 690 -27.54 -17.41 -5.38
N TRP A 691 -27.74 -17.05 -4.11
CA TRP A 691 -26.73 -16.36 -3.31
C TRP A 691 -26.10 -17.30 -2.30
N ASP A 692 -26.92 -17.84 -1.41
CA ASP A 692 -26.50 -18.72 -0.34
C ASP A 692 -27.63 -19.66 0.01
N ASP A 693 -27.30 -20.71 0.75
CA ASP A 693 -28.23 -21.72 1.20
C ASP A 693 -27.93 -22.16 2.64
N GLY A 694 -28.85 -22.93 3.19
CA GLY A 694 -28.64 -23.53 4.49
C GLY A 694 -29.93 -24.05 5.08
N THR A 695 -29.92 -24.24 6.39
CA THR A 695 -31.06 -24.80 7.13
C THR A 695 -31.67 -23.76 8.03
N CYS A 696 -32.99 -23.83 8.18
CA CYS A 696 -33.76 -23.01 9.10
C CYS A 696 -34.46 -23.96 10.07
N ALA A 697 -34.03 -23.96 11.33
CA ALA A 697 -34.60 -24.76 12.41
C ALA A 697 -35.53 -23.89 13.25
N ARG A 698 -36.74 -24.36 13.55
CA ARG A 698 -37.70 -23.65 14.41
C ARG A 698 -37.72 -24.28 15.81
N LEU A 699 -37.10 -23.62 16.79
CA LEU A 699 -36.95 -24.14 18.16
C LEU A 699 -38.16 -23.81 19.06
N SER A 700 -38.78 -22.65 18.86
CA SER A 700 -40.04 -22.24 19.50
C SER A 700 -40.92 -21.49 18.49
N ASP A 701 -42.09 -21.02 18.92
CA ASP A 701 -42.98 -20.25 18.05
C ASP A 701 -42.32 -18.97 17.51
N ASP A 702 -41.42 -18.37 18.27
CA ASP A 702 -40.76 -17.09 18.03
C ASP A 702 -39.23 -17.20 17.93
N HIS A 703 -38.65 -18.41 17.87
CA HIS A 703 -37.20 -18.62 17.78
C HIS A 703 -36.82 -19.57 16.65
N TYR A 704 -36.07 -19.02 15.70
CA TYR A 704 -35.45 -19.77 14.61
C TYR A 704 -33.93 -19.71 14.72
N VAL A 705 -33.28 -20.78 14.26
CA VAL A 705 -31.83 -20.82 14.05
C VAL A 705 -31.58 -21.09 12.59
N VAL A 706 -30.93 -20.15 11.93
CA VAL A 706 -30.59 -20.22 10.51
C VAL A 706 -29.11 -20.50 10.35
N THR A 707 -28.77 -21.46 9.50
CA THR A 707 -27.40 -21.71 9.05
C THR A 707 -27.16 -21.13 7.66
N THR A 708 -25.94 -20.71 7.41
CA THR A 708 -25.44 -20.24 6.10
C THR A 708 -24.15 -20.97 5.76
N THR A 709 -23.68 -20.85 4.52
CA THR A 709 -22.35 -21.35 4.19
C THR A 709 -21.26 -20.62 5.00
N THR A 710 -20.10 -21.28 5.18
CA THR A 710 -18.95 -20.70 5.90
C THR A 710 -18.44 -19.42 5.24
N ALA A 711 -18.42 -19.36 3.91
CA ALA A 711 -17.88 -18.22 3.17
C ALA A 711 -18.78 -16.99 3.27
N HIS A 712 -20.10 -17.19 3.36
CA HIS A 712 -21.08 -16.11 3.31
C HIS A 712 -21.70 -15.74 4.65
N ALA A 713 -21.29 -16.36 5.76
CA ALA A 713 -21.79 -16.08 7.11
C ALA A 713 -21.90 -14.58 7.44
N GLY A 714 -20.81 -13.83 7.26
CA GLY A 714 -20.80 -12.40 7.54
C GLY A 714 -21.64 -11.58 6.56
N THR A 715 -21.62 -11.93 5.27
CA THR A 715 -22.34 -11.19 4.24
C THR A 715 -23.85 -11.39 4.31
N ILE A 716 -24.32 -12.61 4.59
CA ILE A 716 -25.75 -12.92 4.75
C ILE A 716 -26.28 -12.30 6.03
N PHE A 717 -25.58 -12.42 7.17
CA PHE A 717 -25.99 -11.74 8.40
C PHE A 717 -26.13 -10.23 8.21
N ARG A 718 -25.15 -9.58 7.56
CA ARG A 718 -25.22 -8.14 7.23
C ARG A 718 -26.42 -7.82 6.33
N HIS A 719 -26.73 -8.68 5.36
CA HIS A 719 -27.88 -8.49 4.50
C HIS A 719 -29.21 -8.65 5.24
N MET A 720 -29.33 -9.64 6.14
CA MET A 720 -30.50 -9.79 6.99
C MET A 720 -30.70 -8.57 7.89
N GLU A 721 -29.63 -8.02 8.47
CA GLU A 721 -29.70 -6.75 9.22
C GLU A 721 -30.12 -5.57 8.35
N PHE A 722 -29.61 -5.45 7.12
CA PHE A 722 -30.10 -4.44 6.18
C PHE A 722 -31.60 -4.61 5.88
N CYS A 723 -32.06 -5.84 5.64
CA CYS A 723 -33.47 -6.12 5.40
C CYS A 723 -34.32 -5.69 6.60
N ARG A 724 -33.88 -6.04 7.82
CA ARG A 724 -34.56 -5.68 9.06
C ARG A 724 -34.57 -4.16 9.28
N GLN A 725 -33.45 -3.47 9.09
CA GLN A 725 -33.32 -2.04 9.41
C GLN A 725 -33.89 -1.12 8.33
N CYS A 726 -33.74 -1.49 7.05
CA CYS A 726 -34.00 -0.59 5.92
C CYS A 726 -35.22 -0.99 5.09
N LEU A 727 -35.51 -2.29 4.95
CA LEU A 727 -36.64 -2.74 4.14
C LEU A 727 -37.90 -2.95 4.98
N TRP A 728 -37.75 -3.52 6.17
CA TRP A 728 -38.87 -3.89 7.05
C TRP A 728 -38.62 -3.53 8.52
N PRO A 729 -38.37 -2.24 8.84
CA PRO A 729 -38.11 -1.78 10.21
C PRO A 729 -39.28 -2.01 11.17
N ASP A 730 -40.49 -2.20 10.66
CA ASP A 730 -41.71 -2.37 11.45
C ASP A 730 -41.94 -3.81 11.94
N LEU A 731 -41.16 -4.80 11.46
CA LEU A 731 -41.31 -6.20 11.90
C LEU A 731 -40.70 -6.40 13.30
N GLU A 732 -41.45 -7.06 14.18
CA GLU A 732 -40.99 -7.47 15.52
C GLU A 732 -40.04 -8.67 15.42
N VAL A 733 -38.81 -8.43 14.95
CA VAL A 733 -37.75 -9.43 14.82
C VAL A 733 -36.39 -8.87 15.26
N GLN A 734 -35.58 -9.71 15.89
CA GLN A 734 -34.21 -9.45 16.31
C GLN A 734 -33.29 -10.53 15.75
N LEU A 735 -32.09 -10.14 15.33
CA LEU A 735 -31.10 -11.04 14.76
C LEU A 735 -29.84 -11.05 15.62
N ILE A 736 -29.33 -12.24 15.92
CA ILE A 736 -28.09 -12.41 16.67
C ILE A 736 -27.21 -13.39 15.89
N SER A 737 -26.03 -12.94 15.45
CA SER A 737 -25.04 -13.89 14.93
C SER A 737 -24.53 -14.74 16.09
N THR A 738 -24.84 -16.03 16.05
CA THR A 738 -24.41 -17.04 17.02
C THR A 738 -23.32 -17.96 16.45
N THR A 739 -22.74 -17.58 15.31
CA THR A 739 -21.69 -18.32 14.58
C THR A 739 -20.56 -18.78 15.50
N ASP A 740 -20.04 -17.88 16.34
CA ASP A 740 -18.89 -18.16 17.22
C ASP A 740 -19.31 -18.64 18.62
N ALA A 741 -20.61 -18.58 18.92
CA ALA A 741 -21.14 -19.00 20.21
C ALA A 741 -21.27 -20.52 20.34
N TRP A 742 -21.34 -21.23 19.21
CA TRP A 742 -21.61 -22.67 19.14
C TRP A 742 -20.56 -23.42 18.33
N ALA A 743 -19.90 -24.40 18.97
CA ALA A 743 -19.22 -25.47 18.26
C ALA A 743 -20.27 -26.45 17.73
N GLN A 744 -20.09 -26.99 16.53
CA GLN A 744 -21.07 -27.89 15.92
C GLN A 744 -20.39 -29.02 15.15
N PHE A 745 -20.82 -30.25 15.40
CA PHE A 745 -20.26 -31.46 14.80
C PHE A 745 -21.33 -32.25 14.06
N SER A 746 -21.05 -32.59 12.81
CA SER A 746 -21.86 -33.53 12.04
C SER A 746 -21.43 -34.95 12.37
N VAL A 747 -22.33 -35.73 12.96
CA VAL A 747 -22.17 -37.14 13.29
C VAL A 747 -23.00 -37.93 12.27
N ALA A 748 -22.35 -38.58 11.32
CA ALA A 748 -23.00 -39.15 10.14
C ALA A 748 -22.64 -40.63 9.93
N GLY A 749 -23.59 -41.44 9.48
CA GLY A 749 -23.42 -42.86 9.22
C GLY A 749 -24.50 -43.71 9.90
N PRO A 750 -24.63 -45.00 9.52
CA PRO A 750 -25.66 -45.89 10.08
C PRO A 750 -25.57 -46.05 11.61
N LYS A 751 -24.41 -45.82 12.23
CA LYS A 751 -24.21 -45.89 13.69
C LYS A 751 -24.27 -44.53 14.40
N ALA A 752 -24.64 -43.45 13.70
CA ALA A 752 -24.68 -42.10 14.27
C ALA A 752 -25.65 -41.98 15.47
N ARG A 753 -26.84 -42.58 15.37
CA ARG A 753 -27.82 -42.63 16.47
C ARG A 753 -27.25 -43.34 17.69
N ALA A 754 -26.70 -44.54 17.50
CA ALA A 754 -26.12 -45.35 18.57
C ALA A 754 -24.94 -44.65 19.27
N LEU A 755 -24.19 -43.80 18.56
CA LEU A 755 -23.16 -42.97 19.18
C LEU A 755 -23.78 -41.85 20.03
N LEU A 756 -24.77 -41.13 19.51
CA LEU A 756 -25.38 -40.01 20.23
C LEU A 756 -26.17 -40.45 21.47
N GLU A 757 -26.83 -41.62 21.44
CA GLU A 757 -27.51 -42.20 22.60
C GLU A 757 -26.57 -42.40 23.81
N ARG A 758 -25.25 -42.49 23.60
CA ARG A 758 -24.26 -42.62 24.68
C ARG A 758 -23.93 -41.29 25.38
N VAL A 759 -24.26 -40.16 24.75
CA VAL A 759 -23.92 -38.83 25.27
C VAL A 759 -25.15 -37.98 25.58
N VAL A 760 -26.31 -38.26 24.98
CA VAL A 760 -27.55 -37.51 25.19
C VAL A 760 -28.23 -37.93 26.50
N ASP A 761 -28.71 -36.95 27.27
CA ASP A 761 -29.33 -37.19 28.58
C ASP A 761 -30.84 -37.47 28.44
N GLY A 762 -31.24 -38.75 28.45
CA GLY A 762 -32.64 -39.14 28.64
C GLY A 762 -33.63 -38.72 27.55
N PHE A 763 -33.15 -38.41 26.34
CA PHE A 763 -33.95 -38.01 25.19
C PHE A 763 -34.06 -39.14 24.17
N ASP A 764 -35.27 -39.42 23.67
CA ASP A 764 -35.50 -40.48 22.67
C ASP A 764 -35.07 -40.04 21.26
N LEU A 765 -34.07 -40.74 20.70
CA LEU A 765 -33.52 -40.51 19.35
C LEU A 765 -34.04 -41.50 18.31
N SER A 766 -35.06 -42.30 18.66
CA SER A 766 -35.76 -43.19 17.74
C SER A 766 -36.31 -42.43 16.52
N ASN A 767 -36.46 -43.12 15.40
CA ASN A 767 -36.96 -42.49 14.17
C ASN A 767 -38.39 -41.93 14.31
N GLU A 768 -39.19 -42.52 15.21
CA GLU A 768 -40.55 -42.09 15.51
C GLU A 768 -40.57 -40.80 16.35
N ALA A 769 -39.76 -40.74 17.41
CA ALA A 769 -39.69 -39.57 18.29
C ALA A 769 -38.91 -38.39 17.68
N PHE A 770 -37.85 -38.66 16.92
CA PHE A 770 -36.99 -37.63 16.34
C PHE A 770 -36.79 -37.85 14.83
N PRO A 771 -37.83 -37.62 14.00
CA PRO A 771 -37.83 -37.94 12.56
C PRO A 771 -36.83 -37.11 11.75
N PHE A 772 -36.61 -37.48 10.49
CA PHE A 772 -35.73 -36.73 9.59
C PHE A 772 -36.14 -35.25 9.53
N MET A 773 -35.16 -34.34 9.59
CA MET A 773 -35.34 -32.89 9.73
C MET A 773 -35.96 -32.43 11.06
N ALA A 774 -35.97 -33.25 12.13
CA ALA A 774 -36.32 -32.78 13.46
C ALA A 774 -35.19 -31.95 14.09
N CYS A 775 -35.53 -31.06 15.02
CA CYS A 775 -34.59 -30.35 15.89
C CYS A 775 -35.10 -30.23 17.32
N SER A 776 -34.19 -30.11 18.27
CA SER A 776 -34.53 -29.87 19.68
C SER A 776 -33.37 -29.23 20.44
N GLU A 777 -33.70 -28.54 21.54
CA GLU A 777 -32.74 -28.19 22.59
C GLU A 777 -32.78 -29.29 23.66
N LEU A 778 -31.61 -29.77 24.08
CA LEU A 778 -31.48 -30.88 25.04
C LEU A 778 -30.23 -30.72 25.89
N THR A 779 -29.97 -31.69 26.77
CA THR A 779 -28.70 -31.79 27.49
C THR A 779 -27.93 -33.06 27.13
N ILE A 780 -26.60 -32.97 27.20
CA ILE A 780 -25.68 -34.07 26.99
C ILE A 780 -24.68 -34.17 28.14
N CYS A 781 -24.01 -35.31 28.27
CA CYS A 781 -22.89 -35.53 29.17
C CYS A 781 -23.18 -35.10 30.62
N GLY A 782 -24.39 -35.33 31.12
CA GLY A 782 -24.79 -35.00 32.48
C GLY A 782 -25.12 -33.53 32.70
N GLY A 783 -25.85 -32.90 31.76
CA GLY A 783 -26.44 -31.57 31.93
C GLY A 783 -25.83 -30.44 31.09
N LEU A 784 -24.89 -30.72 30.18
CA LEU A 784 -24.38 -29.72 29.24
C LEU A 784 -25.44 -29.42 28.19
N ARG A 785 -25.91 -28.16 28.13
CA ARG A 785 -26.86 -27.74 27.09
C ARG A 785 -26.32 -27.95 25.67
N ALA A 786 -27.17 -28.46 24.79
CA ALA A 786 -26.87 -28.66 23.39
C ALA A 786 -28.12 -28.38 22.51
N ARG A 787 -27.87 -28.13 21.22
CA ARG A 787 -28.91 -28.13 20.19
C ARG A 787 -28.64 -29.30 19.26
N LEU A 788 -29.66 -30.06 18.93
CA LEU A 788 -29.55 -31.22 18.06
C LEU A 788 -30.42 -31.03 16.81
N PHE A 789 -29.86 -31.33 15.65
CA PHE A 789 -30.53 -31.20 14.35
C PHE A 789 -30.35 -32.51 13.57
N ARG A 790 -31.44 -33.17 13.16
CA ARG A 790 -31.36 -34.36 12.30
C ARG A 790 -31.31 -33.96 10.82
N ILE A 791 -30.16 -33.43 10.41
CA ILE A 791 -29.86 -32.97 9.06
C ILE A 791 -28.63 -33.70 8.50
N SER A 792 -28.57 -33.84 7.18
CA SER A 792 -27.50 -34.59 6.51
C SER A 792 -27.04 -33.90 5.25
N PHE A 793 -25.73 -33.72 5.13
CA PHE A 793 -25.04 -33.30 3.90
C PHE A 793 -24.24 -34.45 3.26
N SER A 794 -24.18 -35.61 3.91
CA SER A 794 -23.49 -36.82 3.43
C SER A 794 -24.42 -37.82 2.74
N GLY A 795 -25.74 -37.66 2.90
CA GLY A 795 -26.76 -38.62 2.46
C GLY A 795 -26.87 -39.86 3.33
N GLU A 796 -26.19 -39.90 4.48
CA GLU A 796 -26.40 -40.92 5.53
C GLU A 796 -27.37 -40.40 6.59
N LEU A 797 -27.86 -41.30 7.46
CA LEU A 797 -28.38 -40.91 8.77
C LEU A 797 -27.35 -40.00 9.45
N ALA A 798 -27.74 -38.78 9.78
CA ALA A 798 -26.83 -37.82 10.36
C ALA A 798 -27.55 -36.89 11.33
N TYR A 799 -26.76 -36.41 12.28
CA TYR A 799 -27.15 -35.45 13.29
C TYR A 799 -26.07 -34.39 13.39
N GLU A 800 -26.47 -33.13 13.49
CA GLU A 800 -25.57 -32.06 13.87
C GLU A 800 -25.83 -31.71 15.34
N ILE A 801 -24.81 -31.88 16.18
CA ILE A 801 -24.87 -31.55 17.59
C ILE A 801 -24.06 -30.28 17.86
N ALA A 802 -24.71 -29.27 18.43
CA ALA A 802 -24.11 -28.00 18.76
C ALA A 802 -24.02 -27.79 20.28
N VAL A 803 -22.86 -27.38 20.77
CA VAL A 803 -22.61 -27.02 22.17
C VAL A 803 -21.98 -25.63 22.27
N PRO A 804 -22.07 -24.94 23.42
CA PRO A 804 -21.35 -23.69 23.60
C PRO A 804 -19.86 -23.87 23.26
N ALA A 805 -19.31 -22.94 22.47
CA ALA A 805 -18.01 -23.12 21.80
C ALA A 805 -16.88 -23.58 22.74
N ARG A 806 -16.87 -23.11 23.99
CA ARG A 806 -15.89 -23.52 25.03
C ARG A 806 -15.83 -25.03 25.33
N TYR A 807 -16.84 -25.80 24.96
CA TYR A 807 -16.90 -27.25 25.14
C TYR A 807 -16.64 -28.04 23.84
N GLY A 808 -16.39 -27.37 22.72
CA GLY A 808 -16.26 -28.03 21.42
C GLY A 808 -15.11 -29.04 21.37
N ASP A 809 -13.93 -28.67 21.87
CA ASP A 809 -12.76 -29.57 21.92
C ASP A 809 -13.05 -30.85 22.73
N ALA A 810 -13.61 -30.68 23.93
CA ALA A 810 -13.96 -31.79 24.82
C ALA A 810 -15.05 -32.69 24.21
N LEU A 811 -16.05 -32.12 23.55
CA LEU A 811 -17.10 -32.90 22.90
C LEU A 811 -16.54 -33.73 21.73
N MET A 812 -15.68 -33.16 20.89
CA MET A 812 -15.05 -33.91 19.80
C MET A 812 -14.25 -35.10 20.33
N ALA A 813 -13.40 -34.86 21.34
CA ALA A 813 -12.64 -35.92 21.99
C ALA A 813 -13.56 -37.01 22.56
N LYS A 814 -14.65 -36.60 23.23
CA LYS A 814 -15.57 -37.54 23.86
C LYS A 814 -16.33 -38.39 22.85
N LEU A 815 -16.80 -37.80 21.74
CA LEU A 815 -17.51 -38.51 20.68
C LEU A 815 -16.61 -39.58 20.03
N VAL A 816 -15.34 -39.28 19.82
CA VAL A 816 -14.38 -40.26 19.28
C VAL A 816 -14.07 -41.36 20.30
N GLU A 817 -13.85 -41.00 21.56
CA GLU A 817 -13.60 -41.95 22.65
C GLU A 817 -14.75 -42.95 22.83
N VAL A 818 -15.97 -42.45 23.04
CA VAL A 818 -17.14 -43.31 23.29
C VAL A 818 -17.68 -43.97 22.03
N GLY A 819 -17.17 -43.61 20.85
CA GLY A 819 -17.52 -44.22 19.57
C GLY A 819 -16.47 -45.20 19.04
N ALA A 820 -15.39 -45.45 19.77
CA ALA A 820 -14.25 -46.24 19.28
C ALA A 820 -14.66 -47.67 18.84
N ASP A 821 -15.50 -48.37 19.62
CA ASP A 821 -16.05 -49.70 19.29
C ASP A 821 -17.07 -49.66 18.13
N LEU A 822 -17.68 -48.50 17.89
CA LEU A 822 -18.57 -48.29 16.75
C LEU A 822 -17.80 -48.03 15.45
N GLY A 823 -16.50 -47.73 15.54
CA GLY A 823 -15.64 -47.34 14.43
C GLY A 823 -15.68 -45.84 14.13
N ALA A 824 -15.93 -45.00 15.15
CA ALA A 824 -15.96 -43.55 15.01
C ALA A 824 -14.70 -43.01 14.34
N THR A 825 -14.87 -42.31 13.23
CA THR A 825 -13.78 -41.80 12.40
C THR A 825 -13.92 -40.29 12.22
N PRO A 826 -13.00 -39.47 12.73
CA PRO A 826 -12.98 -38.06 12.37
C PRO A 826 -12.69 -37.92 10.88
N TYR A 827 -13.38 -37.00 10.21
CA TYR A 827 -13.16 -36.72 8.80
C TYR A 827 -13.21 -35.23 8.49
N GLY A 828 -12.44 -34.82 7.49
CA GLY A 828 -12.26 -33.42 7.14
C GLY A 828 -13.13 -32.95 5.96
N THR A 829 -12.86 -31.73 5.49
CA THR A 829 -13.62 -31.11 4.40
C THR A 829 -13.52 -31.86 3.07
N GLU A 830 -12.43 -32.60 2.83
CA GLU A 830 -12.25 -33.33 1.57
C GLU A 830 -13.20 -34.55 1.51
N ALA A 831 -13.26 -35.35 2.58
CA ALA A 831 -14.20 -36.45 2.71
C ALA A 831 -15.66 -35.95 2.73
N LEU A 832 -15.95 -34.81 3.36
CA LEU A 832 -17.25 -34.14 3.25
C LEU A 832 -17.57 -33.78 1.78
N GLY A 833 -16.57 -33.30 1.04
CA GLY A 833 -16.66 -33.00 -0.39
C GLY A 833 -17.00 -34.23 -1.23
N VAL A 834 -16.39 -35.38 -0.98
CA VAL A 834 -16.74 -36.63 -1.66
C VAL A 834 -18.19 -37.03 -1.35
N LEU A 835 -18.56 -37.08 -0.06
CA LEU A 835 -19.88 -37.54 0.37
C LEU A 835 -21.03 -36.70 -0.22
N ARG A 836 -20.85 -35.37 -0.29
CA ARG A 836 -21.86 -34.47 -0.87
C ARG A 836 -21.91 -34.55 -2.40
N ILE A 837 -20.76 -34.76 -3.07
CA ILE A 837 -20.71 -34.96 -4.53
C ILE A 837 -21.43 -36.26 -4.91
N GLU A 838 -21.21 -37.34 -4.18
CA GLU A 838 -21.93 -38.62 -4.37
C GLU A 838 -23.46 -38.46 -4.27
N LYS A 839 -23.93 -37.44 -3.54
CA LYS A 839 -25.35 -37.10 -3.35
C LYS A 839 -25.86 -35.99 -4.27
N GLY A 840 -25.02 -35.41 -5.13
CA GLY A 840 -25.42 -34.31 -6.00
C GLY A 840 -25.76 -33.03 -5.25
N HIS A 841 -25.29 -32.86 -4.02
CA HIS A 841 -25.58 -31.66 -3.23
C HIS A 841 -24.70 -30.49 -3.70
N PRO A 842 -25.32 -29.34 -4.03
CA PRO A 842 -24.57 -28.15 -4.38
C PRO A 842 -23.83 -27.60 -3.15
N ALA A 843 -22.68 -26.98 -3.40
CA ALA A 843 -21.91 -26.24 -2.42
C ALA A 843 -21.36 -24.95 -3.07
N GLY A 844 -20.33 -24.34 -2.48
CA GLY A 844 -19.73 -23.10 -3.00
C GLY A 844 -19.29 -23.14 -4.47
N ASN A 845 -18.90 -24.32 -5.00
CA ASN A 845 -18.51 -24.46 -6.40
C ASN A 845 -19.71 -24.33 -7.37
N GLU A 846 -20.90 -24.74 -6.93
CA GLU A 846 -22.14 -24.62 -7.70
C GLU A 846 -22.84 -23.28 -7.41
N LEU A 847 -22.63 -22.70 -6.22
CA LEU A 847 -23.10 -21.37 -5.80
C LEU A 847 -22.05 -20.27 -6.11
N ASN A 848 -21.70 -20.11 -7.39
CA ASN A 848 -20.60 -19.25 -7.83
C ASN A 848 -21.02 -17.81 -8.21
N GLY A 849 -22.27 -17.45 -7.95
CA GLY A 849 -22.84 -16.15 -8.27
C GLY A 849 -23.44 -16.01 -9.68
N GLN A 850 -23.28 -17.01 -10.55
CA GLN A 850 -23.88 -17.06 -11.90
C GLN A 850 -24.95 -18.14 -12.03
N THR A 851 -25.23 -18.87 -10.96
CA THR A 851 -26.14 -20.01 -10.97
C THR A 851 -27.55 -19.61 -10.52
N THR A 852 -28.57 -19.99 -11.28
CA THR A 852 -29.97 -19.79 -10.88
C THR A 852 -30.48 -20.98 -10.05
N ALA A 853 -31.60 -20.79 -9.34
CA ALA A 853 -32.27 -21.91 -8.66
C ALA A 853 -32.62 -23.06 -9.63
N GLN A 854 -32.99 -22.74 -10.87
CA GLN A 854 -33.30 -23.73 -11.91
C GLN A 854 -32.09 -24.57 -12.29
N MET A 855 -30.94 -23.93 -12.51
CA MET A 855 -29.69 -24.62 -12.83
C MET A 855 -29.32 -25.64 -11.73
N LEU A 856 -29.54 -25.30 -10.45
CA LEU A 856 -29.28 -26.19 -9.30
C LEU A 856 -30.29 -27.35 -9.15
N GLY A 857 -31.33 -27.41 -9.98
CA GLY A 857 -32.46 -28.32 -9.75
C GLY A 857 -33.38 -27.90 -8.59
N LEU A 858 -33.17 -26.70 -8.04
CA LEU A 858 -33.93 -26.12 -6.91
C LEU A 858 -34.99 -25.12 -7.37
N GLY A 859 -35.35 -25.05 -8.65
CA GLY A 859 -36.31 -24.07 -9.18
C GLY A 859 -37.67 -24.09 -8.45
N LYS A 860 -38.12 -25.27 -7.99
CA LYS A 860 -39.35 -25.44 -7.20
C LYS A 860 -39.29 -24.79 -5.81
N PHE A 861 -38.10 -24.43 -5.32
CA PHE A 861 -37.94 -23.72 -4.05
C PHE A 861 -38.31 -22.25 -4.19
N VAL A 862 -38.24 -21.68 -5.39
CA VAL A 862 -38.69 -20.30 -5.61
C VAL A 862 -40.21 -20.27 -5.59
N SER A 863 -40.77 -19.81 -4.46
CA SER A 863 -42.22 -19.81 -4.26
C SER A 863 -42.93 -18.89 -5.26
N SER A 864 -44.00 -19.38 -5.88
CA SER A 864 -44.95 -18.56 -6.63
C SER A 864 -46.08 -17.99 -5.76
N LYS A 865 -46.19 -18.44 -4.50
CA LYS A 865 -47.29 -18.10 -3.58
C LYS A 865 -46.99 -16.94 -2.64
N LYS A 866 -45.73 -16.49 -2.58
CA LYS A 866 -45.27 -15.35 -1.80
C LYS A 866 -44.20 -14.60 -2.58
N ASP A 867 -43.96 -13.36 -2.19
CA ASP A 867 -42.78 -12.64 -2.64
C ASP A 867 -41.57 -12.89 -1.71
N SER A 868 -40.38 -12.66 -2.24
CA SER A 868 -39.11 -12.65 -1.49
C SER A 868 -38.04 -12.02 -2.34
N ILE A 869 -36.94 -11.63 -1.70
CA ILE A 869 -35.76 -11.09 -2.36
C ILE A 869 -35.36 -12.01 -3.53
N GLY A 870 -35.20 -11.41 -4.71
CA GLY A 870 -34.82 -12.10 -5.95
C GLY A 870 -35.93 -12.86 -6.68
N ALA A 871 -37.08 -13.16 -6.04
CA ALA A 871 -38.10 -14.03 -6.62
C ALA A 871 -38.78 -13.45 -7.87
N VAL A 872 -38.90 -12.12 -7.97
CA VAL A 872 -39.45 -11.46 -9.16
C VAL A 872 -38.44 -11.51 -10.30
N LEU A 873 -37.18 -11.13 -10.05
CA LEU A 873 -36.17 -11.04 -11.11
C LEU A 873 -35.72 -12.43 -11.59
N SER A 874 -35.83 -13.47 -10.76
CA SER A 874 -35.57 -14.86 -11.18
C SER A 874 -36.54 -15.36 -12.27
N ARG A 875 -37.63 -14.63 -12.56
CA ARG A 875 -38.64 -14.97 -13.57
C ARG A 875 -38.44 -14.26 -14.91
N ARG A 876 -37.35 -13.50 -15.07
CA ARG A 876 -37.00 -12.87 -16.34
C ARG A 876 -36.76 -13.93 -17.41
N GLU A 877 -37.20 -13.65 -18.63
CA GLU A 877 -37.09 -14.53 -19.80
C GLU A 877 -35.70 -15.16 -19.92
N ALA A 878 -34.63 -14.36 -19.95
CA ALA A 878 -33.26 -14.85 -20.07
C ALA A 878 -32.80 -15.82 -18.94
N LEU A 879 -33.36 -15.72 -17.72
CA LEU A 879 -33.03 -16.65 -16.62
C LEU A 879 -33.89 -17.92 -16.64
N VAL A 880 -35.11 -17.82 -17.15
CA VAL A 880 -36.04 -18.95 -17.31
C VAL A 880 -35.66 -19.81 -18.51
N GLU A 881 -35.17 -19.17 -19.58
CA GLU A 881 -34.66 -19.80 -20.80
C GLU A 881 -33.30 -20.48 -20.62
N GLU A 882 -32.64 -20.29 -19.47
CA GLU A 882 -31.39 -20.99 -19.16
C GLU A 882 -31.59 -22.51 -19.18
N THR A 883 -30.91 -23.17 -20.11
CA THR A 883 -31.05 -24.61 -20.36
C THR A 883 -30.03 -25.44 -19.60
N ARG A 884 -28.96 -24.82 -19.08
CA ARG A 884 -27.94 -25.53 -18.31
C ARG A 884 -28.51 -25.96 -16.97
N ILE A 885 -28.32 -27.23 -16.63
CA ILE A 885 -28.72 -27.77 -15.33
C ILE A 885 -27.61 -28.63 -14.74
N LEU A 886 -27.65 -28.80 -13.42
CA LEU A 886 -26.72 -29.64 -12.69
C LEU A 886 -26.93 -31.11 -13.06
N VAL A 887 -25.89 -31.74 -13.58
CA VAL A 887 -25.84 -33.17 -13.93
C VAL A 887 -24.67 -33.86 -13.25
N GLY A 888 -24.72 -35.19 -13.21
CA GLY A 888 -23.58 -36.02 -12.86
C GLY A 888 -22.76 -36.35 -14.10
N LEU A 889 -21.44 -36.49 -13.93
CA LEU A 889 -20.50 -36.85 -14.97
C LEU A 889 -19.62 -38.00 -14.48
N GLN A 890 -19.52 -39.04 -15.29
CA GLN A 890 -18.71 -40.23 -15.00
C GLN A 890 -17.88 -40.59 -16.25
N PRO A 891 -16.60 -40.95 -16.13
CA PRO A 891 -15.81 -41.28 -17.30
C PRO A 891 -16.30 -42.56 -17.97
N VAL A 892 -16.13 -42.62 -19.30
CA VAL A 892 -16.46 -43.83 -20.06
C VAL A 892 -15.50 -44.96 -19.71
N ASP A 893 -14.20 -44.66 -19.59
CA ASP A 893 -13.21 -45.55 -18.98
C ASP A 893 -13.09 -45.22 -17.48
N PRO A 894 -13.41 -46.13 -16.56
CA PRO A 894 -13.28 -45.91 -15.12
C PRO A 894 -11.89 -45.46 -14.65
N ALA A 895 -10.83 -45.72 -15.42
CA ALA A 895 -9.47 -45.28 -15.13
C ALA A 895 -9.23 -43.78 -15.38
N ASP A 896 -10.07 -43.15 -16.21
CA ASP A 896 -9.94 -41.74 -16.54
C ASP A 896 -10.35 -40.83 -15.37
N LYS A 897 -9.85 -39.59 -15.41
CA LYS A 897 -10.12 -38.57 -14.39
C LYS A 897 -11.22 -37.61 -14.84
N VAL A 898 -12.05 -37.21 -13.88
CA VAL A 898 -12.93 -36.05 -14.02
C VAL A 898 -12.21 -34.86 -13.39
N VAL A 899 -12.11 -33.75 -14.13
CA VAL A 899 -11.37 -32.56 -13.69
C VAL A 899 -12.34 -31.39 -13.56
N ALA A 900 -12.41 -30.79 -12.37
CA ALA A 900 -13.19 -29.59 -12.15
C ALA A 900 -12.62 -28.42 -12.98
N GLY A 901 -13.49 -27.59 -13.55
CA GLY A 901 -13.14 -26.50 -14.46
C GLY A 901 -13.05 -26.89 -15.93
N SER A 902 -13.11 -28.19 -16.27
CA SER A 902 -13.22 -28.61 -17.68
C SER A 902 -14.53 -28.16 -18.30
N HIS A 903 -14.48 -27.72 -19.56
CA HIS A 903 -15.64 -27.35 -20.37
C HIS A 903 -16.19 -28.57 -21.11
N LEU A 904 -17.49 -28.58 -21.41
CA LEU A 904 -18.22 -29.71 -21.94
C LEU A 904 -18.61 -29.46 -23.40
N PHE A 905 -18.26 -30.38 -24.28
CA PHE A 905 -18.47 -30.31 -25.72
C PHE A 905 -19.16 -31.58 -26.23
N ARG A 906 -19.86 -31.48 -27.37
CA ARG A 906 -20.30 -32.70 -28.08
C ARG A 906 -19.11 -33.44 -28.67
N ASP A 907 -19.23 -34.75 -28.80
CA ASP A 907 -18.21 -35.57 -29.47
C ASP A 907 -18.04 -35.11 -30.93
N GLY A 908 -16.81 -34.81 -31.33
CA GLY A 908 -16.46 -34.34 -32.68
C GLY A 908 -16.64 -32.84 -32.95
N GLU A 909 -17.17 -32.04 -32.01
CA GLU A 909 -17.20 -30.57 -32.16
C GLU A 909 -15.84 -29.93 -31.86
N ALA A 910 -15.63 -28.73 -32.40
CA ALA A 910 -14.48 -27.90 -32.03
C ALA A 910 -14.50 -27.62 -30.52
N GLN A 911 -13.34 -27.46 -29.89
CA GLN A 911 -13.24 -27.12 -28.46
C GLN A 911 -12.97 -25.62 -28.32
N ASP A 912 -13.98 -24.80 -28.60
CA ASP A 912 -13.90 -23.34 -28.57
C ASP A 912 -15.11 -22.71 -27.85
N THR A 913 -15.15 -21.38 -27.76
CA THR A 913 -16.19 -20.68 -27.01
C THR A 913 -17.60 -20.77 -27.61
N TRP A 914 -17.73 -21.18 -28.87
CA TRP A 914 -19.03 -21.24 -29.57
C TRP A 914 -19.73 -22.59 -29.37
N SER A 915 -18.95 -23.65 -29.21
CA SER A 915 -19.43 -25.02 -28.98
C SER A 915 -19.46 -25.44 -27.50
N ASP A 916 -19.00 -24.59 -26.59
CA ASP A 916 -19.06 -24.84 -25.15
C ASP A 916 -20.50 -24.97 -24.66
N GLN A 917 -20.81 -26.13 -24.07
CA GLN A 917 -22.15 -26.47 -23.59
C GLN A 917 -22.28 -26.40 -22.07
N GLY A 918 -21.21 -26.05 -21.37
CA GLY A 918 -21.19 -26.00 -19.91
C GLY A 918 -19.87 -26.45 -19.32
N TRP A 919 -19.83 -26.67 -18.00
CA TRP A 919 -18.56 -26.94 -17.31
C TRP A 919 -18.74 -27.81 -16.08
N ILE A 920 -17.65 -28.45 -15.67
CA ILE A 920 -17.56 -29.25 -14.45
C ILE A 920 -17.27 -28.32 -13.28
N THR A 921 -18.14 -28.32 -12.26
CA THR A 921 -17.98 -27.48 -11.06
C THR A 921 -17.19 -28.19 -9.98
N SER A 922 -17.41 -29.48 -9.82
CA SER A 922 -16.84 -30.29 -8.74
C SER A 922 -16.46 -31.66 -9.27
N ALA A 923 -15.35 -32.20 -8.77
CA ALA A 923 -14.89 -33.53 -9.13
C ALA A 923 -14.22 -34.20 -7.93
N CYS A 924 -14.37 -35.52 -7.82
CA CYS A 924 -13.67 -36.32 -6.84
C CYS A 924 -13.51 -37.76 -7.33
N HIS A 925 -12.69 -38.54 -6.64
CA HIS A 925 -12.78 -39.99 -6.72
C HIS A 925 -13.81 -40.49 -5.72
N SER A 926 -14.75 -41.34 -6.14
CA SER A 926 -15.70 -41.99 -5.25
C SER A 926 -15.27 -43.44 -5.00
N PRO A 927 -14.92 -43.82 -3.75
CA PRO A 927 -14.63 -45.22 -3.44
C PRO A 927 -15.87 -46.12 -3.53
N HIS A 928 -17.08 -45.55 -3.50
CA HIS A 928 -18.34 -46.30 -3.61
C HIS A 928 -18.73 -46.59 -5.06
N VAL A 929 -18.48 -45.66 -5.97
CA VAL A 929 -18.70 -45.84 -7.41
C VAL A 929 -17.50 -46.53 -8.06
N GLY A 930 -16.31 -46.42 -7.47
CA GLY A 930 -15.07 -47.06 -7.93
C GLY A 930 -14.33 -46.30 -9.03
N CYS A 931 -14.72 -45.05 -9.31
CA CYS A 931 -14.08 -44.21 -10.34
C CYS A 931 -14.19 -42.71 -9.99
N SER A 932 -13.59 -41.87 -10.83
CA SER A 932 -13.76 -40.43 -10.74
C SER A 932 -15.20 -40.04 -11.11
N ILE A 933 -15.80 -39.12 -10.37
CA ILE A 933 -17.13 -38.57 -10.64
C ILE A 933 -17.08 -37.05 -10.55
N GLY A 934 -18.04 -36.37 -11.17
CA GLY A 934 -18.18 -34.93 -11.05
C GLY A 934 -19.61 -34.44 -11.15
N LEU A 935 -19.78 -33.21 -10.66
CA LEU A 935 -20.97 -32.40 -10.90
C LEU A 935 -20.60 -31.30 -11.89
N GLY A 936 -21.54 -30.94 -12.75
CA GLY A 936 -21.35 -29.87 -13.71
C GLY A 936 -22.67 -29.36 -14.26
N PHE A 937 -22.63 -28.17 -14.85
CA PHE A 937 -23.77 -27.62 -15.56
C PHE A 937 -23.67 -27.98 -17.04
N LEU A 938 -24.71 -28.59 -17.59
CA LEU A 938 -24.76 -28.98 -18.99
C LEU A 938 -26.06 -28.49 -19.63
N ALA A 939 -25.94 -27.84 -20.78
CA ALA A 939 -27.07 -27.40 -21.59
C ALA A 939 -27.99 -28.60 -21.94
N ASP A 940 -29.27 -28.46 -21.62
CA ASP A 940 -30.31 -29.48 -21.78
C ASP A 940 -30.02 -30.81 -21.07
N GLY A 941 -29.20 -30.78 -20.01
CA GLY A 941 -28.67 -31.98 -19.34
C GLY A 941 -29.71 -33.02 -18.92
N ALA A 942 -30.93 -32.62 -18.56
CA ALA A 942 -32.01 -33.54 -18.15
C ALA A 942 -32.42 -34.51 -19.26
N ARG A 943 -32.30 -34.10 -20.52
CA ARG A 943 -32.69 -34.89 -21.70
C ARG A 943 -31.52 -35.71 -22.26
N ARG A 944 -30.33 -35.56 -21.69
CA ARG A 944 -29.06 -36.07 -22.22
C ARG A 944 -28.45 -37.17 -21.36
N LEU A 945 -29.21 -37.72 -20.40
CA LEU A 945 -28.75 -38.84 -19.58
C LEU A 945 -28.35 -40.04 -20.45
N GLY A 946 -27.16 -40.58 -20.22
CA GLY A 946 -26.55 -41.65 -21.01
C GLY A 946 -25.71 -41.18 -22.19
N GLU A 947 -25.82 -39.92 -22.62
CA GLU A 947 -24.99 -39.35 -23.69
C GLU A 947 -23.50 -39.31 -23.28
N VAL A 948 -22.61 -39.50 -24.25
CA VAL A 948 -21.17 -39.29 -24.08
C VAL A 948 -20.79 -37.92 -24.62
N VAL A 949 -20.17 -37.10 -23.75
CA VAL A 949 -19.65 -35.76 -24.06
C VAL A 949 -18.13 -35.74 -23.88
N ILE A 950 -17.48 -34.73 -24.44
CA ILE A 950 -16.05 -34.45 -24.25
C ILE A 950 -15.91 -33.38 -23.18
N ALA A 951 -15.25 -33.70 -22.08
CA ALA A 951 -14.78 -32.69 -21.13
C ALA A 951 -13.34 -32.31 -21.50
N ALA A 952 -13.06 -31.03 -21.72
CA ALA A 952 -11.75 -30.57 -22.14
C ALA A 952 -11.26 -29.35 -21.35
N ASN A 953 -9.94 -29.28 -21.17
CA ASN A 953 -9.20 -28.09 -20.81
C ASN A 953 -8.25 -27.76 -21.98
N PRO A 954 -8.68 -26.93 -22.95
CA PRO A 954 -7.89 -26.61 -24.14
C PRO A 954 -6.55 -25.92 -23.82
N LEU A 955 -6.45 -25.21 -22.69
CA LEU A 955 -5.22 -24.52 -22.28
C LEU A 955 -4.11 -25.50 -21.87
N GLU A 956 -4.50 -26.64 -21.29
CA GLU A 956 -3.57 -27.71 -20.89
C GLU A 956 -3.53 -28.87 -21.89
N GLY A 957 -4.31 -28.80 -22.99
CA GLY A 957 -4.40 -29.85 -24.00
C GLY A 957 -5.03 -31.15 -23.51
N GLN A 958 -5.81 -31.11 -22.42
CA GLN A 958 -6.43 -32.28 -21.80
C GLN A 958 -7.86 -32.45 -22.29
N HIS A 959 -8.26 -33.70 -22.55
CA HIS A 959 -9.66 -34.03 -22.79
C HIS A 959 -9.98 -35.46 -22.34
N VAL A 960 -11.25 -35.70 -21.99
CA VAL A 960 -11.74 -37.00 -21.51
C VAL A 960 -13.18 -37.22 -21.97
N ARG A 961 -13.54 -38.47 -22.28
CA ARG A 961 -14.91 -38.86 -22.64
C ARG A 961 -15.71 -39.14 -21.37
N LEU A 962 -16.75 -38.37 -21.11
CA LEU A 962 -17.62 -38.52 -19.95
C LEU A 962 -19.03 -38.90 -20.36
N ARG A 963 -19.64 -39.85 -19.66
CA ARG A 963 -21.07 -40.15 -19.71
C ARG A 963 -21.83 -39.20 -18.78
N VAL A 964 -22.87 -38.59 -19.31
CA VAL A 964 -23.83 -37.79 -18.54
C VAL A 964 -24.74 -38.72 -17.75
N VAL A 965 -24.80 -38.54 -16.43
CA VAL A 965 -25.56 -39.37 -15.50
C VAL A 965 -26.37 -38.50 -14.53
N SER A 966 -27.20 -39.15 -13.70
CA SER A 966 -27.86 -38.44 -12.58
C SER A 966 -26.80 -37.78 -11.68
N PRO A 967 -27.03 -36.56 -11.17
CA PRO A 967 -26.14 -35.98 -10.16
C PRO A 967 -26.13 -36.76 -8.84
N HIS A 968 -27.07 -37.69 -8.63
CA HIS A 968 -27.15 -38.54 -7.45
C HIS A 968 -26.54 -39.91 -7.77
N PHE A 969 -25.28 -40.12 -7.37
CA PHE A 969 -24.52 -41.33 -7.65
C PHE A 969 -24.81 -42.46 -6.64
N VAL A 970 -25.05 -42.10 -5.38
CA VAL A 970 -25.26 -43.06 -4.28
C VAL A 970 -26.63 -42.83 -3.64
N ASP A 971 -27.41 -43.89 -3.46
CA ASP A 971 -28.75 -43.88 -2.84
C ASP A 971 -29.67 -42.78 -3.42
N PRO A 972 -29.96 -42.77 -4.73
CA PRO A 972 -30.72 -41.70 -5.38
C PRO A 972 -32.12 -41.50 -4.77
N GLU A 973 -32.72 -42.55 -4.22
CA GLU A 973 -34.03 -42.52 -3.55
C GLU A 973 -33.98 -41.89 -2.14
N GLY A 974 -32.79 -41.76 -1.56
CA GLY A 974 -32.58 -41.15 -0.24
C GLY A 974 -33.14 -41.99 0.91
N GLY A 975 -33.09 -43.33 0.81
CA GLY A 975 -33.57 -44.21 1.87
C GLY A 975 -32.70 -44.12 3.14
N ARG A 976 -31.40 -43.92 2.98
CA ARG A 976 -30.42 -43.98 4.09
C ARG A 976 -30.54 -42.83 5.09
N VAL A 977 -31.12 -41.69 4.69
CA VAL A 977 -31.35 -40.55 5.60
C VAL A 977 -32.64 -40.68 6.42
N ARG A 978 -33.55 -41.58 6.04
CA ARG A 978 -34.91 -41.69 6.61
C ARG A 978 -35.08 -42.85 7.61
N VAL A 979 -34.02 -43.61 7.88
CA VAL A 979 -33.98 -44.76 8.79
C VAL A 979 -33.54 -44.42 10.20
#